data_AF-A0A1I1BA43-F1
#
_entry.id   AF-A0A1I1BA43-F1
#
_cell.length_a   1.000
_cell.length_b   1.000
_cell.length_c   1.000
_cell.angle_alpha   90.00
_cell.angle_beta   90.00
_cell.angle_gamma   90.00
#
_symmetry.space_group_name_H-M   'P 1'
#
loop_
_entity.id
_entity.type
_entity.pdbx_description
1 polymer ?
#
loop_
_entity_poly.entity_id
_entity_poly.type
_entity_poly.pdbx_seq_one_letter_code
_entity_poly.pdbx_strand_id
1 'polypeptide(L)'
;MELKGYLENNFLIFDGAMGTILQSLGLKVGELPESVNIKEPEKVIEVHKRYINAGAKVITTNTFGANELKLKDTGFEVEEIISSAVSNAREAIKNEDVFIALDIGPIGRLLEPMGDLKFDRAYEIFKRQIVQGVNNGVDLILIETMTDLYEAKAAILAAKENSNLPVFCTMSFQEDGRTFTGCTALTMTTVLQGLGVDALGVNCSLGPKEMEPIISEILKVSKIPVMVQANAGIPRICNKDTIYDISPKEFASYSRRFLENGVKIIGGCCGTNDEYIKSITKELNHIKIQKRETQCLSTVCTPTKAVTIEAIRVIGERINPTGKKLFKEALRENNIDYILKEAISQVEAGADILDINVGLPEIDEEKTMVKVIKEIQSILDVPLQIDSNDPKVIESALRVYNGKAIVNSVNGEDKVLKEILPIVKKYGAAVIGLTLDNKGIPSGAKERFKIAEKIVNMAQGYGIGKEDIYIDCLTLTAAAQQKDVEETLKVLTLVKEKLNVRTVLGVSNVSFGLPNRKLLNRTFLAASLMAGLSLPIIDPMDKDMMGTVRASKVFRNEDTSAVEYIECYKDLTNDKKQLNKDNASDDLFNIILKGLKGNAKDATIALLNNKEPLEVVNEYIVPALDLMGKKYEGGEIFLPQLIQSAETVKKSFEVIKKKVKENSDLPICNGKIILATVKGDIHDIGKNIVKVLLESYGFEVMDLGKNVSKEVIIGEAIKNNIKLIGLSALMTTTVKSMEDTIKDLKRFNPNCKVMVGGAVLNKEYADMIYADYYAKDANESVEIAKEIFNEYN
;
A
#
# COMPACT_ATOMS: atom_id res chain seq x y z
N MET A 1 29.57 19.27 2.92
CA MET A 1 29.72 18.30 1.81
C MET A 1 28.36 18.07 1.17
N GLU A 2 28.23 17.86 -0.15
CA GLU A 2 26.91 17.59 -0.76
C GLU A 2 26.60 16.09 -0.71
N LEU A 3 25.54 15.71 0.01
CA LEU A 3 25.21 14.30 0.34
C LEU A 3 25.12 13.38 -0.88
N LYS A 4 24.53 13.86 -1.97
CA LYS A 4 24.35 13.07 -3.20
C LYS A 4 25.68 12.69 -3.82
N GLY A 5 26.60 13.66 -3.93
CA GLY A 5 27.96 13.41 -4.42
C GLY A 5 28.77 12.48 -3.50
N TYR A 6 28.54 12.54 -2.19
CA TYR A 6 29.18 11.61 -1.26
C TYR A 6 28.76 10.16 -1.51
N LEU A 7 27.46 9.90 -1.72
CA LEU A 7 26.89 8.57 -1.95
C LEU A 7 27.29 7.91 -3.27
N GLU A 8 27.85 8.66 -4.23
CA GLU A 8 28.32 8.07 -5.48
C GLU A 8 29.44 7.06 -5.23
N ASN A 9 30.41 7.43 -4.38
CA ASN A 9 31.64 6.68 -4.15
C ASN A 9 31.79 6.13 -2.71
N ASN A 10 30.92 6.53 -1.79
CA ASN A 10 30.99 6.14 -0.38
C ASN A 10 29.67 5.51 0.08
N PHE A 11 29.72 4.90 1.27
CA PHE A 11 28.54 4.46 2.02
C PHE A 11 28.33 5.37 3.23
N LEU A 12 27.12 5.40 3.73
CA LEU A 12 26.76 6.17 4.92
C LEU A 12 26.46 5.26 6.10
N ILE A 13 26.96 5.65 7.27
CA ILE A 13 26.58 5.07 8.55
C ILE A 13 25.65 6.06 9.25
N PHE A 14 24.41 5.66 9.47
CA PHE A 14 23.42 6.37 10.30
C PHE A 14 23.61 6.00 11.77
N ASP A 15 22.96 6.76 12.65
CA ASP A 15 22.88 6.47 14.06
C ASP A 15 21.99 5.26 14.39
N GLY A 16 21.80 5.02 15.69
CA GLY A 16 20.93 3.98 16.24
C GLY A 16 19.65 4.55 16.85
N ALA A 17 19.04 3.82 17.77
CA ALA A 17 17.77 4.23 18.37
C ALA A 17 17.86 5.45 19.31
N MET A 18 17.05 6.47 19.06
CA MET A 18 16.84 7.57 20.03
C MET A 18 15.98 7.12 21.23
N GLY A 19 14.81 6.52 20.96
CA GLY A 19 13.80 6.23 21.98
C GLY A 19 14.29 5.30 23.10
N THR A 20 14.88 4.14 22.76
CA THR A 20 15.37 3.18 23.76
C THR A 20 16.51 3.74 24.61
N ILE A 21 17.33 4.64 24.06
CA ILE A 21 18.40 5.29 24.82
C ILE A 21 17.82 6.34 25.77
N LEU A 22 16.84 7.14 25.34
CA LEU A 22 16.15 8.07 26.24
C LEU A 22 15.45 7.35 27.39
N GLN A 23 14.90 6.15 27.19
CA GLN A 23 14.39 5.32 28.28
C GLN A 23 15.47 4.94 29.29
N SER A 24 16.66 4.55 28.82
CA SER A 24 17.79 4.27 29.71
C SER A 24 18.25 5.51 30.50
N LEU A 25 17.97 6.71 29.99
CA LEU A 25 18.22 8.01 30.62
C LEU A 25 17.02 8.54 31.43
N GLY A 26 16.02 7.69 31.71
CA GLY A 26 14.93 7.99 32.63
C GLY A 26 13.64 8.54 32.00
N LEU A 27 13.46 8.44 30.67
CA LEU A 27 12.18 8.73 30.03
C LEU A 27 11.08 7.83 30.61
N LYS A 28 10.01 8.45 31.12
CA LYS A 28 8.92 7.72 31.79
C LYS A 28 8.04 6.99 30.78
N VAL A 29 7.48 5.86 31.20
CA VAL A 29 6.49 5.11 30.42
C VAL A 29 5.31 6.02 30.06
N GLY A 30 5.07 6.14 28.75
CA GLY A 30 4.00 6.94 28.17
C GLY A 30 4.29 8.41 27.96
N GLU A 31 5.50 8.88 28.26
CA GLU A 31 5.97 10.19 27.82
C GLU A 31 6.48 10.11 26.38
N LEU A 32 6.12 11.09 25.56
CA LEU A 32 6.57 11.16 24.18
C LEU A 32 8.04 11.57 24.11
N PRO A 33 8.92 10.79 23.44
CA PRO A 33 10.33 11.11 23.28
C PRO A 33 10.58 12.52 22.73
N GLU A 34 9.73 13.01 21.84
CA GLU A 34 9.86 14.31 21.20
C GLU A 34 9.75 15.47 22.22
N SER A 35 9.02 15.27 23.32
CA SER A 35 8.90 16.30 24.36
C SER A 35 10.19 16.54 25.14
N VAL A 36 11.12 15.58 25.11
CA VAL A 36 12.45 15.68 25.72
C VAL A 36 13.29 16.77 25.04
N ASN A 37 13.03 17.07 23.76
CA ASN A 37 13.73 18.14 23.04
C ASN A 37 13.65 19.51 23.75
N ILE A 38 12.55 19.75 24.47
CA ILE A 38 12.29 21.00 25.17
C ILE A 38 12.52 20.84 26.68
N LYS A 39 12.06 19.73 27.26
CA LYS A 39 12.10 19.53 28.72
C LYS A 39 13.50 19.24 29.26
N GLU A 40 14.27 18.44 28.53
CA GLU A 40 15.59 17.93 28.95
C GLU A 40 16.54 17.86 27.72
N PRO A 41 16.79 19.00 27.04
CA PRO A 41 17.55 19.04 25.78
C PRO A 41 18.96 18.46 25.90
N GLU A 42 19.59 18.57 27.07
CA GLU A 42 20.90 18.02 27.35
C GLU A 42 20.98 16.50 27.13
N LYS A 43 19.91 15.75 27.42
CA LYS A 43 19.86 14.31 27.17
C LYS A 43 19.90 14.00 25.68
N VAL A 44 19.13 14.73 24.87
CA VAL A 44 19.09 14.55 23.41
C VAL A 44 20.46 14.88 22.80
N ILE A 45 21.08 15.98 23.23
CA ILE A 45 22.43 16.38 22.80
C ILE A 45 23.45 15.31 23.17
N GLU A 46 23.37 14.74 24.37
CA GLU A 46 24.25 13.65 24.81
C GLU A 46 24.12 12.41 23.92
N VAL A 47 22.89 11.99 23.61
CA VAL A 47 22.64 10.84 22.73
C VAL A 47 23.25 11.05 21.34
N HIS A 48 23.03 12.22 20.72
CA HIS A 48 23.66 12.54 19.44
C HIS A 48 25.18 12.49 19.51
N LYS A 49 25.80 13.07 20.55
CA LYS A 49 27.26 13.02 20.75
C LYS A 49 27.79 11.59 20.87
N ARG A 50 27.06 10.70 21.56
CA ARG A 50 27.43 9.28 21.65
C ARG A 50 27.50 8.62 20.27
N TYR A 51 26.51 8.84 19.42
CA TYR A 51 26.51 8.28 18.05
C TYR A 51 27.56 8.91 17.12
N ILE A 52 27.78 10.22 17.21
CA ILE A 52 28.85 10.90 16.45
C ILE A 52 30.22 10.32 16.83
N ASN A 53 30.50 10.19 18.13
CA ASN A 53 31.73 9.60 18.65
C ASN A 53 31.89 8.12 18.27
N ALA A 54 30.79 7.41 18.03
CA ALA A 54 30.78 6.03 17.56
C ALA A 54 31.07 5.91 16.05
N GLY A 55 31.04 7.01 15.30
CA GLY A 55 31.35 7.06 13.87
C GLY A 55 30.16 7.29 12.95
N ALA A 56 28.98 7.61 13.49
CA ALA A 56 27.83 7.99 12.67
C ALA A 56 28.16 9.23 11.81
N LYS A 57 27.78 9.18 10.53
CA LYS A 57 27.88 10.30 9.57
C LYS A 57 26.58 11.01 9.33
N VAL A 58 25.48 10.42 9.76
CA VAL A 58 24.16 11.05 9.80
C VAL A 58 23.55 10.78 11.17
N ILE A 59 22.99 11.82 11.78
CA ILE A 59 22.15 11.70 12.97
C ILE A 59 20.70 12.04 12.63
N THR A 60 19.75 11.33 13.23
CA THR A 60 18.32 11.52 13.05
C THR A 60 17.77 12.43 14.14
N THR A 61 17.05 13.50 13.78
CA THR A 61 16.43 14.38 14.79
C THR A 61 15.44 13.61 15.64
N ASN A 62 15.29 13.94 16.92
CA ASN A 62 14.28 13.32 17.78
C ASN A 62 12.86 13.84 17.44
N THR A 63 12.35 13.49 16.26
CA THR A 63 11.12 14.04 15.68
C THR A 63 10.20 12.98 15.04
N PHE A 64 10.50 11.69 15.20
CA PHE A 64 9.73 10.56 14.67
C PHE A 64 8.20 10.75 14.75
N GLY A 65 7.69 11.14 15.91
CA GLY A 65 6.28 11.36 16.19
C GLY A 65 5.85 12.84 16.24
N ALA A 66 6.64 13.78 15.72
CA ALA A 66 6.42 15.22 15.85
C ALA A 66 5.30 15.76 14.93
N ASN A 67 4.11 15.16 14.95
CA ASN A 67 2.94 15.62 14.24
C ASN A 67 1.81 16.04 15.18
N GLU A 68 0.94 16.93 14.70
CA GLU A 68 -0.16 17.52 15.46
C GLU A 68 -1.12 16.50 16.12
N LEU A 69 -1.32 15.33 15.53
CA LEU A 69 -2.22 14.31 16.08
C LEU A 69 -1.60 13.55 17.26
N LYS A 70 -0.28 13.41 17.26
CA LYS A 70 0.48 12.82 18.37
C LYS A 70 0.80 13.83 19.46
N LEU A 71 1.06 15.09 19.08
CA LEU A 71 1.44 16.16 20.02
C LEU A 71 0.28 16.82 20.78
N LYS A 72 -0.97 16.56 20.38
CA LYS A 72 -2.19 17.21 20.91
C LYS A 72 -2.25 17.33 22.45
N ASP A 73 -1.79 16.31 23.17
CA ASP A 73 -1.89 16.26 24.64
C ASP A 73 -0.59 16.70 25.36
N THR A 74 0.42 17.17 24.61
CA THR A 74 1.71 17.58 25.17
C THR A 74 1.78 19.06 25.54
N GLY A 75 0.92 19.88 24.93
CA GLY A 75 0.97 21.35 25.05
C GLY A 75 2.03 22.02 24.17
N PHE A 76 2.77 21.25 23.36
CA PHE A 76 3.75 21.79 22.41
C PHE A 76 3.24 21.73 20.97
N GLU A 77 3.59 22.75 20.19
CA GLU A 77 3.33 22.78 18.76
C GLU A 77 4.40 22.02 17.97
N VAL A 78 4.05 21.60 16.75
CA VAL A 78 4.98 20.92 15.81
C VAL A 78 6.24 21.75 15.59
N GLU A 79 6.08 23.07 15.44
CA GLU A 79 7.17 23.98 15.16
C GLU A 79 8.16 24.09 16.33
N GLU A 80 7.66 24.10 17.57
CA GLU A 80 8.49 24.20 18.77
C GLU A 80 9.37 22.96 18.94
N ILE A 81 8.76 21.78 18.77
CA ILE A 81 9.43 20.49 18.89
C ILE A 81 10.52 20.35 17.82
N ILE A 82 10.18 20.58 16.55
CA ILE A 82 11.14 20.42 15.43
C ILE A 82 12.27 21.44 15.54
N SER A 83 11.98 22.70 15.86
CA SER A 83 13.05 23.72 16.01
C SER A 83 14.01 23.35 17.13
N SER A 84 13.48 22.88 18.26
CA SER A 84 14.29 22.46 19.40
C SER A 84 15.12 21.22 19.06
N ALA A 85 14.54 20.22 18.39
CA ALA A 85 15.24 19.01 17.97
C ALA A 85 16.40 19.32 17.02
N VAL A 86 16.19 20.18 16.02
CA VAL A 86 17.25 20.59 15.08
C VAL A 86 18.33 21.41 15.79
N SER A 87 17.95 22.31 16.71
CA SER A 87 18.90 23.06 17.54
C SER A 87 19.78 22.12 18.39
N ASN A 88 19.18 21.11 19.01
CA ASN A 88 19.89 20.12 19.81
C ASN A 88 20.87 19.30 18.96
N ALA A 89 20.45 18.86 17.77
CA ALA A 89 21.32 18.18 16.82
C ALA A 89 22.50 19.07 16.38
N ARG A 90 22.24 20.36 16.08
CA ARG A 90 23.28 21.35 15.72
C ARG A 90 24.28 21.59 16.85
N GLU A 91 23.82 21.63 18.09
CA GLU A 91 24.70 21.74 19.26
C GLU A 91 25.60 20.51 19.39
N ALA A 92 25.07 19.31 19.11
CA ALA A 92 25.83 18.07 19.20
C ALA A 92 26.93 17.96 18.14
N ILE A 93 26.70 18.44 16.91
CA ILE A 93 27.66 18.37 15.79
C ILE A 93 28.66 19.52 15.75
N LYS A 94 28.72 20.41 16.76
CA LYS A 94 29.64 21.56 16.73
C LYS A 94 31.08 21.11 16.46
N ASN A 95 31.61 21.55 15.31
CA ASN A 95 32.95 21.24 14.77
C ASN A 95 33.12 19.82 14.20
N GLU A 96 32.03 19.11 13.90
CA GLU A 96 32.03 17.78 13.28
C GLU A 96 31.41 17.83 11.88
N ASP A 97 31.90 16.99 10.95
CA ASP A 97 31.34 16.85 9.59
C ASP A 97 30.35 15.68 9.56
N VAL A 98 29.12 15.97 10.05
CA VAL A 98 28.00 15.04 10.22
C VAL A 98 26.72 15.70 9.71
N PHE A 99 25.90 14.95 8.98
CA PHE A 99 24.62 15.42 8.45
C PHE A 99 23.48 15.26 9.46
N ILE A 100 22.51 16.16 9.42
CA ILE A 100 21.28 16.12 10.22
C ILE A 100 20.11 15.69 9.33
N ALA A 101 19.51 14.55 9.64
CA ALA A 101 18.30 14.06 9.00
C ALA A 101 17.06 14.48 9.80
N LEU A 102 16.10 15.14 9.14
CA LEU A 102 14.77 15.31 9.70
C LEU A 102 14.07 13.96 9.71
N ASP A 103 13.91 13.39 10.88
CA ASP A 103 13.21 12.11 11.09
C ASP A 103 11.69 12.31 11.13
N ILE A 104 10.98 11.58 10.27
CA ILE A 104 9.53 11.62 10.12
C ILE A 104 9.01 10.18 10.08
N GLY A 105 8.30 9.79 11.15
CA GLY A 105 7.58 8.53 11.22
C GLY A 105 6.14 8.62 10.68
N PRO A 106 5.39 7.49 10.72
CA PRO A 106 3.98 7.48 10.33
C PRO A 106 3.12 8.35 11.26
N ILE A 107 2.04 8.92 10.72
CA ILE A 107 1.07 9.76 11.44
C ILE A 107 0.40 8.95 12.55
N GLY A 108 0.20 7.65 12.34
CA GLY A 108 -0.48 6.76 13.28
C GLY A 108 -1.99 6.70 13.09
N ARG A 109 -2.48 7.04 11.89
CA ARG A 109 -3.87 6.91 11.45
C ARG A 109 -3.90 6.26 10.06
N LEU A 110 -4.85 5.36 9.83
CA LEU A 110 -5.04 4.78 8.49
C LEU A 110 -5.66 5.82 7.54
N LEU A 111 -5.18 5.82 6.30
CA LEU A 111 -5.73 6.66 5.24
C LEU A 111 -7.02 6.06 4.68
N GLU A 112 -7.90 6.91 4.15
CA GLU A 112 -9.05 6.47 3.33
C GLU A 112 -8.57 5.59 2.15
N PRO A 113 -9.26 4.48 1.84
CA PRO A 113 -10.55 4.05 2.41
C PRO A 113 -10.44 3.18 3.67
N MET A 114 -9.24 2.80 4.13
CA MET A 114 -9.08 1.90 5.28
C MET A 114 -9.29 2.60 6.64
N GLY A 115 -9.19 3.93 6.67
CA GLY A 115 -9.43 4.77 7.84
C GLY A 115 -10.11 6.09 7.49
N ASP A 116 -10.05 7.03 8.42
CA ASP A 116 -10.73 8.33 8.35
C ASP A 116 -9.83 9.47 7.86
N LEU A 117 -8.53 9.24 7.72
CA LEU A 117 -7.59 10.28 7.31
C LEU A 117 -7.56 10.43 5.78
N LYS A 118 -7.97 11.61 5.30
CA LYS A 118 -7.87 11.95 3.87
C LYS A 118 -6.41 12.12 3.45
N PHE A 119 -6.10 11.70 2.22
CA PHE A 119 -4.78 11.86 1.60
C PHE A 119 -4.25 13.31 1.67
N ASP A 120 -5.07 14.28 1.27
CA ASP A 120 -4.68 15.70 1.32
C ASP A 120 -4.41 16.18 2.75
N ARG A 121 -5.12 15.63 3.74
CA ARG A 121 -4.85 15.96 5.14
C ARG A 121 -3.54 15.36 5.62
N ALA A 122 -3.27 14.10 5.27
CA ALA A 122 -1.97 13.47 5.55
C ALA A 122 -0.82 14.27 4.92
N TYR A 123 -0.97 14.69 3.66
CA TYR A 123 -0.02 15.56 2.97
C TYR A 123 0.25 16.86 3.75
N GLU A 124 -0.78 17.58 4.20
CA GLU A 124 -0.59 18.83 4.94
C GLU A 124 0.09 18.61 6.30
N ILE A 125 -0.18 17.48 6.98
CA ILE A 125 0.48 17.11 8.24
C ILE A 125 1.98 16.88 8.00
N PHE A 126 2.36 16.15 6.95
CA PHE A 126 3.77 15.94 6.59
C PHE A 126 4.45 17.23 6.15
N LYS A 127 3.78 18.01 5.29
CA LYS A 127 4.28 19.30 4.80
C LYS A 127 4.64 20.25 5.94
N ARG A 128 3.79 20.36 6.98
CA ARG A 128 4.07 21.20 8.16
C ARG A 128 5.40 20.82 8.83
N GLN A 129 5.64 19.52 9.02
CA GLN A 129 6.90 19.02 9.61
C GLN A 129 8.10 19.31 8.71
N ILE A 130 7.97 19.02 7.42
CA ILE A 130 9.04 19.17 6.42
C ILE A 130 9.45 20.62 6.27
N VAL A 131 8.50 21.53 6.05
CA VAL A 131 8.78 22.97 5.91
C VAL A 131 9.51 23.48 7.14
N GLN A 132 9.11 23.03 8.33
CA GLN A 132 9.78 23.44 9.55
C GLN A 132 11.21 22.92 9.66
N GLY A 133 11.46 21.63 9.39
CA GLY A 133 12.82 21.09 9.44
C GLY A 133 13.74 21.75 8.41
N VAL A 134 13.24 21.99 7.19
CA VAL A 134 13.96 22.70 6.12
C VAL A 134 14.32 24.12 6.55
N ASN A 135 13.38 24.87 7.15
CA ASN A 135 13.63 26.23 7.63
C ASN A 135 14.67 26.28 8.76
N ASN A 136 14.78 25.22 9.57
CA ASN A 136 15.80 25.09 10.60
C ASN A 136 17.13 24.53 10.07
N GLY A 137 17.19 24.22 8.77
CA GLY A 137 18.40 23.84 8.05
C GLY A 137 18.91 22.44 8.38
N VAL A 138 18.03 21.44 8.33
CA VAL A 138 18.40 20.04 8.19
C VAL A 138 19.04 19.78 6.81
N ASP A 139 19.82 18.70 6.69
CA ASP A 139 20.54 18.36 5.46
C ASP A 139 19.78 17.39 4.56
N LEU A 140 18.90 16.56 5.13
CA LEU A 140 18.06 15.61 4.41
C LEU A 140 16.75 15.34 5.17
N ILE A 141 15.78 14.75 4.45
CA ILE A 141 14.50 14.31 5.01
C ILE A 141 14.49 12.78 5.03
N LEU A 142 14.29 12.18 6.20
CA LEU A 142 14.13 10.74 6.40
C LEU A 142 12.66 10.46 6.73
N ILE A 143 11.98 9.78 5.81
CA ILE A 143 10.62 9.27 6.00
C ILE A 143 10.77 7.79 6.37
N GLU A 144 10.60 7.42 7.63
CA GLU A 144 10.91 6.07 8.08
C GLU A 144 9.75 5.32 8.74
N THR A 145 9.88 4.01 8.82
CA THR A 145 8.92 3.10 9.46
C THR A 145 7.51 3.19 8.85
N MET A 146 7.41 3.52 7.55
CA MET A 146 6.11 3.58 6.89
C MET A 146 5.56 2.16 6.72
N THR A 147 4.32 1.95 7.16
CA THR A 147 3.64 0.65 7.06
C THR A 147 2.60 0.61 5.93
N ASP A 148 2.21 1.79 5.43
CA ASP A 148 1.31 1.98 4.30
C ASP A 148 2.00 2.75 3.18
N LEU A 149 1.93 2.20 1.96
CA LEU A 149 2.50 2.82 0.76
C LEU A 149 1.82 4.14 0.41
N TYR A 150 0.52 4.28 0.70
CA TYR A 150 -0.23 5.50 0.39
C TYR A 150 0.18 6.65 1.29
N GLU A 151 0.38 6.36 2.58
CA GLU A 151 0.94 7.31 3.55
C GLU A 151 2.36 7.73 3.17
N ALA A 152 3.22 6.76 2.82
CA ALA A 152 4.58 7.04 2.32
C ALA A 152 4.55 7.96 1.09
N LYS A 153 3.62 7.72 0.14
CA LYS A 153 3.42 8.58 -1.02
C LYS A 153 3.01 10.00 -0.61
N ALA A 154 2.09 10.17 0.33
CA ALA A 154 1.70 11.49 0.82
C ALA A 154 2.90 12.25 1.42
N ALA A 155 3.72 11.57 2.23
CA ALA A 155 4.92 12.13 2.84
C ALA A 155 5.98 12.52 1.78
N ILE A 156 6.22 11.65 0.79
CA ILE A 156 7.18 11.92 -0.28
C ILE A 156 6.73 13.09 -1.13
N LEU A 157 5.46 13.16 -1.53
CA LEU A 157 4.94 14.30 -2.27
C LEU A 157 5.09 15.60 -1.46
N ALA A 158 4.76 15.56 -0.16
CA ALA A 158 4.97 16.71 0.71
C ALA A 158 6.45 17.14 0.74
N ALA A 159 7.38 16.19 0.74
CA ALA A 159 8.81 16.47 0.71
C ALA A 159 9.28 17.06 -0.61
N LYS A 160 8.98 16.40 -1.73
CA LYS A 160 9.44 16.78 -3.07
C LYS A 160 8.81 18.09 -3.57
N GLU A 161 7.59 18.42 -3.14
CA GLU A 161 6.91 19.64 -3.57
C GLU A 161 7.28 20.87 -2.72
N ASN A 162 7.83 20.68 -1.52
CA ASN A 162 8.13 21.77 -0.57
C ASN A 162 9.62 21.86 -0.20
N SER A 163 10.48 21.02 -0.79
CA SER A 163 11.91 20.99 -0.53
C SER A 163 12.72 20.45 -1.71
N ASN A 164 13.97 20.90 -1.82
CA ASN A 164 14.96 20.35 -2.74
C ASN A 164 15.98 19.44 -2.04
N LEU A 165 15.84 19.23 -0.73
CA LEU A 165 16.73 18.37 0.03
C LEU A 165 16.60 16.90 -0.44
N PRO A 166 17.67 16.09 -0.26
CA PRO A 166 17.57 14.65 -0.45
C PRO A 166 16.47 14.04 0.41
N VAL A 167 15.66 13.14 -0.17
CA VAL A 167 14.57 12.44 0.52
C VAL A 167 14.88 10.97 0.57
N PHE A 168 15.01 10.41 1.77
CA PHE A 168 15.15 8.97 2.00
C PHE A 168 13.80 8.43 2.51
N CYS A 169 13.40 7.25 2.04
CA CYS A 169 12.16 6.64 2.49
C CYS A 169 12.35 5.15 2.81
N THR A 170 11.97 4.73 4.01
CA THR A 170 11.97 3.32 4.40
C THR A 170 10.58 2.85 4.77
N MET A 171 10.31 1.56 4.52
CA MET A 171 9.10 0.89 4.99
C MET A 171 9.45 -0.25 5.95
N SER A 172 8.51 -0.56 6.85
CA SER A 172 8.65 -1.63 7.84
C SER A 172 7.90 -2.89 7.40
N PHE A 173 8.61 -4.01 7.34
CA PHE A 173 8.08 -5.31 6.91
C PHE A 173 7.91 -6.27 8.08
N GLN A 174 7.00 -7.23 7.93
CA GLN A 174 6.80 -8.35 8.84
C GLN A 174 7.58 -9.58 8.33
N GLU A 175 7.60 -10.66 9.13
CA GLU A 175 8.33 -11.89 8.81
C GLU A 175 7.85 -12.58 7.52
N ASP A 176 6.60 -12.32 7.12
CA ASP A 176 6.00 -12.82 5.87
C ASP A 176 6.52 -12.10 4.60
N GLY A 177 7.40 -11.10 4.76
CA GLY A 177 7.94 -10.31 3.67
C GLY A 177 7.00 -9.23 3.14
N ARG A 178 5.93 -8.88 3.89
CA ARG A 178 4.99 -7.81 3.54
C ARG A 178 4.94 -6.72 4.60
N THR A 179 4.50 -5.52 4.21
CA THR A 179 4.17 -4.48 5.19
C THR A 179 2.82 -4.78 5.85
N PHE A 180 2.47 -4.05 6.91
CA PHE A 180 1.18 -4.19 7.60
C PHE A 180 -0.05 -4.13 6.66
N THR A 181 -0.01 -3.27 5.63
CA THR A 181 -1.08 -3.16 4.62
C THR A 181 -0.93 -4.13 3.45
N GLY A 182 0.03 -5.07 3.52
CA GLY A 182 0.29 -6.11 2.54
C GLY A 182 1.30 -5.75 1.45
N CYS A 183 1.96 -4.59 1.54
CA CYS A 183 2.83 -4.09 0.47
C CYS A 183 4.04 -5.00 0.25
N THR A 184 4.38 -5.27 -1.01
CA THR A 184 5.54 -6.11 -1.37
C THR A 184 6.81 -5.28 -1.57
N ALA A 185 7.98 -5.90 -1.41
CA ALA A 185 9.27 -5.27 -1.68
C ALA A 185 9.40 -4.75 -3.13
N LEU A 186 8.87 -5.50 -4.11
CA LEU A 186 8.85 -5.09 -5.52
C LEU A 186 7.98 -3.86 -5.75
N THR A 187 6.77 -3.84 -5.19
CA THR A 187 5.88 -2.68 -5.29
C THR A 187 6.50 -1.46 -4.63
N MET A 188 6.95 -1.59 -3.38
CA MET A 188 7.61 -0.51 -2.64
C MET A 188 8.73 0.08 -3.50
N THR A 189 9.64 -0.76 -3.96
CA THR A 189 10.81 -0.30 -4.72
C THR A 189 10.39 0.43 -6.00
N THR A 190 9.41 -0.11 -6.73
CA THR A 190 8.90 0.47 -7.97
C THR A 190 8.28 1.86 -7.76
N VAL A 191 7.47 2.02 -6.70
CA VAL A 191 6.73 3.25 -6.43
C VAL A 191 7.64 4.32 -5.80
N LEU A 192 8.41 3.97 -4.76
CA LEU A 192 9.23 4.96 -4.05
C LEU A 192 10.30 5.57 -4.98
N GLN A 193 10.98 4.74 -5.79
CA GLN A 193 11.94 5.27 -6.78
C GLN A 193 11.25 6.08 -7.88
N GLY A 194 10.02 5.70 -8.27
CA GLY A 194 9.22 6.42 -9.25
C GLY A 194 8.84 7.83 -8.78
N LEU A 195 8.53 7.98 -7.49
CA LEU A 195 8.28 9.27 -6.83
C LEU A 195 9.55 10.12 -6.65
N GLY A 196 10.73 9.58 -6.99
CA GLY A 196 11.98 10.33 -7.03
C GLY A 196 12.65 10.53 -5.66
N VAL A 197 12.50 9.57 -4.75
CA VAL A 197 13.34 9.51 -3.53
C VAL A 197 14.80 9.26 -3.91
N ASP A 198 15.72 9.75 -3.09
CA ASP A 198 17.16 9.67 -3.31
C ASP A 198 17.79 8.41 -2.70
N ALA A 199 17.12 7.81 -1.72
CA ALA A 199 17.37 6.45 -1.25
C ALA A 199 16.08 5.80 -0.76
N LEU A 200 16.01 4.47 -0.85
CA LEU A 200 14.89 3.69 -0.32
C LEU A 200 15.39 2.51 0.50
N GLY A 201 14.56 1.95 1.37
CA GLY A 201 15.04 0.86 2.21
C GLY A 201 14.04 0.27 3.19
N VAL A 202 14.58 -0.46 4.15
CA VAL A 202 13.82 -1.08 5.23
C VAL A 202 14.43 -0.73 6.58
N ASN A 203 13.56 -0.52 7.55
CA ASN A 203 13.96 -0.31 8.94
C ASN A 203 12.94 -0.95 9.89
N CYS A 204 13.35 -1.14 11.15
CA CYS A 204 12.51 -1.65 12.23
C CYS A 204 11.88 -3.04 11.97
N SER A 205 10.98 -3.48 12.85
CA SER A 205 10.31 -4.79 12.94
C SER A 205 11.22 -6.01 13.10
N LEU A 206 12.21 -6.17 12.22
CA LEU A 206 13.01 -7.38 12.04
C LEU A 206 14.47 -7.17 12.44
N GLY A 207 15.13 -8.26 12.79
CA GLY A 207 16.58 -8.31 12.90
C GLY A 207 17.25 -8.34 11.51
N PRO A 208 18.57 -8.13 11.43
CA PRO A 208 19.31 -8.18 10.17
C PRO A 208 19.17 -9.52 9.44
N LYS A 209 19.12 -10.65 10.16
CA LYS A 209 18.98 -11.97 9.53
C LYS A 209 17.66 -12.12 8.78
N GLU A 210 16.57 -11.72 9.42
CA GLU A 210 15.21 -11.82 8.88
C GLU A 210 14.98 -10.82 7.73
N MET A 211 15.70 -9.69 7.71
CA MET A 211 15.62 -8.71 6.61
C MET A 211 16.33 -9.13 5.32
N GLU A 212 17.27 -10.09 5.36
CA GLU A 212 18.07 -10.48 4.18
C GLU A 212 17.26 -10.82 2.92
N PRO A 213 16.17 -11.63 2.99
CA PRO A 213 15.37 -11.97 1.82
C PRO A 213 14.73 -10.73 1.20
N ILE A 214 14.19 -9.83 2.04
CA ILE A 214 13.53 -8.59 1.62
C ILE A 214 14.54 -7.66 0.93
N ILE A 215 15.72 -7.48 1.55
CA ILE A 215 16.80 -6.66 0.98
C ILE A 215 17.27 -7.23 -0.35
N SER A 216 17.37 -8.55 -0.49
CA SER A 216 17.74 -9.22 -1.73
C SER A 216 16.76 -8.91 -2.87
N GLU A 217 15.45 -8.89 -2.59
CA GLU A 217 14.43 -8.50 -3.57
C GLU A 217 14.55 -7.03 -3.98
N ILE A 218 14.72 -6.12 -3.02
CA ILE A 218 14.91 -4.69 -3.27
C ILE A 218 16.16 -4.46 -4.13
N LEU A 219 17.26 -5.15 -3.82
CA LEU A 219 18.51 -5.08 -4.57
C LEU A 219 18.41 -5.72 -5.97
N LYS A 220 17.37 -6.47 -6.33
CA LYS A 220 17.26 -6.90 -7.74
C LYS A 220 16.80 -5.76 -8.66
N VAL A 221 15.96 -4.87 -8.15
CA VAL A 221 15.20 -3.91 -8.98
C VAL A 221 15.49 -2.44 -8.69
N SER A 222 16.00 -2.12 -7.50
CA SER A 222 16.27 -0.71 -7.13
C SER A 222 17.32 -0.10 -8.04
N LYS A 223 17.09 1.10 -8.55
CA LYS A 223 18.08 1.89 -9.33
C LYS A 223 18.84 2.93 -8.51
N ILE A 224 18.43 3.11 -7.27
CA ILE A 224 18.94 4.13 -6.34
C ILE A 224 19.61 3.45 -5.13
N PRO A 225 20.35 4.19 -4.29
CA PRO A 225 20.91 3.66 -3.05
C PRO A 225 19.86 2.96 -2.17
N VAL A 226 20.23 1.78 -1.64
CA VAL A 226 19.41 1.02 -0.70
C VAL A 226 19.91 1.25 0.73
N MET A 227 18.97 1.45 1.65
CA MET A 227 19.18 1.72 3.08
C MET A 227 18.66 0.57 3.95
N VAL A 228 19.38 0.27 5.03
CA VAL A 228 18.98 -0.74 6.03
C VAL A 228 19.25 -0.23 7.44
N GLN A 229 18.23 -0.23 8.29
CA GLN A 229 18.32 0.06 9.73
C GLN A 229 17.57 -1.01 10.53
N ALA A 230 18.24 -2.14 10.76
CA ALA A 230 17.64 -3.28 11.46
C ALA A 230 17.53 -3.05 12.98
N ASN A 231 16.61 -3.76 13.64
CA ASN A 231 16.61 -3.87 15.09
C ASN A 231 17.78 -4.74 15.55
N ALA A 232 18.22 -4.60 16.81
CA ALA A 232 19.25 -5.47 17.41
C ALA A 232 18.78 -6.93 17.66
N GLY A 233 17.83 -7.41 16.87
CA GLY A 233 17.11 -8.68 17.06
C GLY A 233 15.62 -8.44 17.30
N ILE A 234 14.87 -9.53 17.35
CA ILE A 234 13.47 -9.50 17.76
C ILE A 234 13.46 -9.26 19.29
N PRO A 235 12.71 -8.27 19.80
CA PRO A 235 12.75 -7.93 21.22
C PRO A 235 12.20 -9.08 22.08
N ARG A 236 12.99 -9.55 23.05
CA ARG A 236 12.56 -10.53 24.06
C ARG A 236 12.58 -9.89 25.44
N ILE A 237 11.59 -10.15 26.30
CA ILE A 237 11.69 -9.72 27.69
C ILE A 237 12.31 -10.82 28.53
N CYS A 238 13.39 -10.49 29.25
CA CYS A 238 13.95 -11.34 30.28
C CYS A 238 14.06 -10.52 31.58
N ASN A 239 13.49 -11.02 32.67
CA ASN A 239 13.45 -10.35 33.98
C ASN A 239 12.84 -8.93 33.99
N LYS A 240 11.84 -8.65 33.15
CA LYS A 240 11.13 -7.36 32.98
C LYS A 240 11.87 -6.28 32.17
N ASP A 241 13.07 -6.58 31.67
CA ASP A 241 13.79 -5.72 30.73
C ASP A 241 13.66 -6.28 29.31
N THR A 242 13.47 -5.40 28.32
CA THR A 242 13.52 -5.77 26.89
C THR A 242 14.97 -5.98 26.47
N ILE A 243 15.34 -7.22 26.21
CA ILE A 243 16.64 -7.66 25.73
C ILE A 243 16.55 -7.96 24.23
N TYR A 244 17.59 -7.56 23.52
CA TYR A 244 17.77 -7.80 22.10
C TYR A 244 18.84 -8.87 21.90
N ASP A 245 18.55 -9.89 21.10
CA ASP A 245 19.35 -11.12 21.06
C ASP A 245 20.67 -11.01 20.28
N ILE A 246 20.88 -9.94 19.50
CA ILE A 246 22.03 -9.83 18.59
C ILE A 246 23.09 -8.95 19.20
N SER A 247 24.31 -9.49 19.35
CA SER A 247 25.45 -8.73 19.86
C SER A 247 25.95 -7.66 18.86
N PRO A 248 26.63 -6.60 19.32
CA PRO A 248 27.21 -5.59 18.42
C PRO A 248 28.12 -6.16 17.33
N LYS A 249 28.89 -7.20 17.65
CA LYS A 249 29.80 -7.87 16.71
C LYS A 249 29.04 -8.65 15.64
N GLU A 250 28.00 -9.36 16.04
CA GLU A 250 27.14 -10.10 15.12
C GLU A 250 26.38 -9.14 14.19
N PHE A 251 25.80 -8.07 14.74
CA PHE A 251 25.14 -7.02 13.97
C PHE A 251 26.07 -6.38 12.93
N ALA A 252 27.32 -6.08 13.30
CA ALA A 252 28.33 -5.55 12.38
C ALA A 252 28.67 -6.55 11.25
N SER A 253 28.71 -7.85 11.55
CA SER A 253 28.94 -8.89 10.54
C SER A 253 27.81 -8.93 9.50
N TYR A 254 26.56 -8.76 9.91
CA TYR A 254 25.44 -8.66 8.96
C TYR A 254 25.48 -7.36 8.15
N SER A 255 25.81 -6.24 8.80
CA SER A 255 26.00 -4.94 8.15
C SER A 255 27.04 -5.02 7.02
N ARG A 256 28.15 -5.71 7.27
CA ARG A 256 29.16 -6.01 6.25
C ARG A 256 28.57 -6.80 5.07
N ARG A 257 27.81 -7.86 5.32
CA ARG A 257 27.18 -8.66 4.26
C ARG A 257 26.20 -7.83 3.42
N PHE A 258 25.43 -6.95 4.05
CA PHE A 258 24.56 -6.01 3.32
C PHE A 258 25.36 -5.08 2.41
N LEU A 259 26.46 -4.50 2.91
CA LEU A 259 27.32 -3.62 2.14
C LEU A 259 27.97 -4.37 0.96
N GLU A 260 28.46 -5.59 1.18
CA GLU A 260 29.04 -6.46 0.15
C GLU A 260 28.01 -6.82 -0.94
N ASN A 261 26.73 -6.97 -0.58
CA ASN A 261 25.63 -7.22 -1.51
C ASN A 261 25.10 -5.96 -2.23
N GLY A 262 25.60 -4.78 -1.88
CA GLY A 262 25.29 -3.52 -2.58
C GLY A 262 24.33 -2.56 -1.86
N VAL A 263 24.03 -2.79 -0.58
CA VAL A 263 23.46 -1.74 0.29
C VAL A 263 24.47 -0.61 0.42
N LYS A 264 24.00 0.64 0.45
CA LYS A 264 24.87 1.83 0.54
C LYS A 264 24.70 2.63 1.84
N ILE A 265 23.61 2.42 2.56
CA ILE A 265 23.30 3.16 3.78
C ILE A 265 22.95 2.15 4.85
N ILE A 266 23.66 2.20 5.98
CA ILE A 266 23.51 1.28 7.10
C ILE A 266 23.32 2.08 8.37
N GLY A 267 22.40 1.69 9.23
CA GLY A 267 22.30 2.22 10.59
C GLY A 267 21.65 1.19 11.50
N GLY A 268 21.16 1.66 12.65
CA GLY A 268 20.40 0.84 13.57
C GLY A 268 19.02 1.43 13.86
N CYS A 269 18.08 0.58 14.27
CA CYS A 269 16.79 0.98 14.80
C CYS A 269 16.67 0.53 16.27
N CYS A 270 15.51 0.03 16.71
CA CYS A 270 15.26 -0.33 18.11
C CYS A 270 16.29 -1.31 18.67
N GLY A 271 16.82 -0.99 19.87
CA GLY A 271 17.81 -1.80 20.57
C GLY A 271 19.28 -1.52 20.18
N THR A 272 19.53 -0.64 19.21
CA THR A 272 20.91 -0.30 18.79
C THR A 272 21.44 0.96 19.50
N ASN A 273 22.47 0.78 20.33
CA ASN A 273 23.18 1.89 21.01
C ASN A 273 24.49 2.26 20.28
N ASP A 274 25.28 3.15 20.87
CA ASP A 274 26.56 3.61 20.32
C ASP A 274 27.61 2.49 20.17
N GLU A 275 27.55 1.41 20.97
CA GLU A 275 28.44 0.25 20.81
C GLU A 275 28.19 -0.50 19.49
N TYR A 276 26.93 -0.57 19.05
CA TYR A 276 26.57 -1.15 17.75
C TYR A 276 27.15 -0.32 16.61
N ILE A 277 26.92 1.00 16.62
CA ILE A 277 27.42 1.92 15.59
C ILE A 277 28.96 1.91 15.54
N LYS A 278 29.63 1.84 16.69
CA LYS A 278 31.09 1.71 16.77
C LYS A 278 31.58 0.40 16.17
N SER A 279 30.86 -0.69 16.42
CA SER A 279 31.18 -2.02 15.87
C SER A 279 31.00 -2.05 14.35
N ILE A 280 29.92 -1.45 13.83
CA ILE A 280 29.69 -1.30 12.38
C ILE A 280 30.82 -0.47 11.75
N THR A 281 31.11 0.71 12.28
CA THR A 281 32.15 1.59 11.75
C THR A 281 33.50 0.88 11.69
N LYS A 282 33.87 0.16 12.75
CA LYS A 282 35.12 -0.61 12.78
C LYS A 282 35.17 -1.71 11.73
N GLU A 283 34.07 -2.44 11.53
CA GLU A 283 33.99 -3.54 10.56
C GLU A 283 34.01 -3.02 9.11
N LEU A 284 33.38 -1.86 8.84
CA LEU A 284 33.19 -1.34 7.48
C LEU A 284 34.34 -0.45 6.95
N ASN A 285 35.27 0.01 7.80
CA ASN A 285 36.34 0.98 7.47
C ASN A 285 37.23 0.65 6.25
N HIS A 286 37.21 -0.59 5.75
CA HIS A 286 38.04 -1.04 4.63
C HIS A 286 37.27 -1.75 3.51
N ILE A 287 35.94 -1.70 3.54
CA ILE A 287 35.12 -2.42 2.56
C ILE A 287 34.88 -1.55 1.34
N LYS A 288 35.08 -2.15 0.16
CA LYS A 288 34.71 -1.54 -1.12
C LYS A 288 33.30 -1.97 -1.49
N ILE A 289 32.47 -1.00 -1.84
CA ILE A 289 31.12 -1.24 -2.34
C ILE A 289 31.20 -1.91 -3.71
N GLN A 290 30.48 -3.01 -3.89
CA GLN A 290 30.38 -3.66 -5.20
C GLN A 290 29.39 -2.91 -6.11
N LYS A 291 29.73 -2.80 -7.40
CA LYS A 291 28.77 -2.36 -8.40
C LYS A 291 27.73 -3.46 -8.62
N ARG A 292 26.47 -3.09 -8.56
CA ARG A 292 25.32 -3.99 -8.70
C ARG A 292 24.78 -3.96 -10.13
N GLU A 293 24.48 -5.12 -10.68
CA GLU A 293 23.63 -5.23 -11.87
C GLU A 293 22.17 -5.13 -11.43
N THR A 294 21.45 -4.16 -12.00
CA THR A 294 20.04 -3.90 -11.68
C THR A 294 19.17 -4.43 -12.81
N GLN A 295 18.12 -5.17 -12.48
CA GLN A 295 17.13 -5.59 -13.47
C GLN A 295 16.20 -4.42 -13.81
N CYS A 296 16.10 -4.10 -15.11
CA CYS A 296 15.15 -3.11 -15.62
C CYS A 296 13.82 -3.79 -15.94
N LEU A 297 12.95 -3.93 -14.94
CA LEU A 297 11.62 -4.50 -15.12
C LEU A 297 10.61 -3.42 -15.53
N SER A 298 9.76 -3.76 -16.50
CA SER A 298 8.58 -2.97 -16.85
C SER A 298 7.43 -3.41 -15.96
N THR A 299 7.05 -2.58 -14.98
CA THR A 299 6.12 -2.99 -13.93
C THR A 299 5.11 -1.88 -13.64
N VAL A 300 3.85 -2.27 -13.50
CA VAL A 300 2.75 -1.47 -12.96
C VAL A 300 2.18 -2.20 -11.74
N CYS A 301 1.68 -1.48 -10.75
CA CYS A 301 1.37 -2.12 -9.48
C CYS A 301 0.33 -1.38 -8.66
N THR A 302 -0.35 -2.14 -7.81
CA THR A 302 -1.02 -1.72 -6.59
C THR A 302 -0.09 -2.00 -5.39
N PRO A 303 -0.47 -1.66 -4.13
CA PRO A 303 0.37 -1.94 -2.97
C PRO A 303 0.76 -3.41 -2.86
N THR A 304 -0.20 -4.31 -3.08
CA THR A 304 -0.11 -5.73 -2.78
C THR A 304 0.18 -6.61 -4.00
N LYS A 305 0.01 -6.09 -5.22
CA LYS A 305 0.24 -6.80 -6.48
C LYS A 305 1.04 -5.99 -7.49
N ALA A 306 2.14 -6.59 -7.96
CA ALA A 306 2.91 -6.09 -9.08
C ALA A 306 2.63 -6.89 -10.35
N VAL A 307 2.38 -6.20 -11.46
CA VAL A 307 2.21 -6.79 -12.79
C VAL A 307 3.42 -6.41 -13.64
N THR A 308 4.31 -7.38 -13.83
CA THR A 308 5.46 -7.24 -14.72
C THR A 308 5.08 -7.57 -16.16
N ILE A 309 5.48 -6.69 -17.08
CA ILE A 309 5.16 -6.69 -18.51
C ILE A 309 6.34 -7.26 -19.31
N GLU A 310 6.66 -8.52 -18.98
CA GLU A 310 7.56 -9.39 -19.74
C GLU A 310 6.77 -10.37 -20.62
N ALA A 311 5.66 -10.89 -20.08
CA ALA A 311 4.67 -11.69 -20.78
C ALA A 311 3.50 -10.82 -21.28
N ILE A 312 2.61 -11.42 -22.07
CA ILE A 312 1.37 -10.79 -22.50
C ILE A 312 0.49 -10.50 -21.28
N ARG A 313 0.07 -9.24 -21.13
CA ARG A 313 -0.84 -8.77 -20.07
C ARG A 313 -2.07 -8.11 -20.68
N VAL A 314 -3.25 -8.48 -20.23
CA VAL A 314 -4.52 -7.99 -20.78
C VAL A 314 -4.96 -6.71 -20.07
N ILE A 315 -5.28 -5.69 -20.86
CA ILE A 315 -5.91 -4.46 -20.37
C ILE A 315 -7.41 -4.53 -20.68
N GLY A 316 -8.26 -4.50 -19.65
CA GLY A 316 -9.71 -4.56 -19.79
C GLY A 316 -10.29 -3.22 -20.26
N GLU A 317 -11.02 -3.22 -21.38
CA GLU A 317 -11.51 -2.00 -22.06
C GLU A 317 -12.92 -1.52 -21.63
N ARG A 318 -13.59 -2.21 -20.69
CA ARG A 318 -15.03 -2.02 -20.51
C ARG A 318 -15.43 -0.77 -19.72
N ILE A 319 -14.54 -0.21 -18.90
CA ILE A 319 -14.81 1.02 -18.12
C ILE A 319 -14.57 2.23 -19.03
N ASN A 320 -15.49 2.41 -19.97
CA ASN A 320 -15.43 3.46 -20.98
C ASN A 320 -16.86 3.82 -21.44
N PRO A 321 -17.30 5.08 -21.33
CA PRO A 321 -18.66 5.52 -21.71
C PRO A 321 -18.92 5.50 -23.23
N THR A 322 -17.88 5.40 -24.07
CA THR A 322 -17.99 5.51 -25.52
C THR A 322 -18.91 4.43 -26.10
N GLY A 323 -20.00 4.85 -26.75
CA GLY A 323 -20.99 3.94 -27.34
C GLY A 323 -21.86 3.16 -26.33
N LYS A 324 -21.71 3.36 -25.01
CA LYS A 324 -22.42 2.59 -23.97
C LYS A 324 -23.47 3.45 -23.25
N LYS A 325 -24.74 3.31 -23.65
CA LYS A 325 -25.85 4.09 -23.07
C LYS A 325 -25.97 3.94 -21.55
N LEU A 326 -25.98 2.70 -21.05
CA LEU A 326 -26.09 2.40 -19.61
C LEU A 326 -24.92 2.96 -18.80
N PHE A 327 -23.70 2.89 -19.34
CA PHE A 327 -22.52 3.44 -18.66
C PHE A 327 -22.57 4.96 -18.58
N LYS A 328 -23.03 5.64 -19.65
CA LYS A 328 -23.25 7.10 -19.63
C LYS A 328 -24.32 7.50 -18.61
N GLU A 329 -25.41 6.75 -18.52
CA GLU A 329 -26.45 6.96 -17.50
C GLU A 329 -25.90 6.76 -16.09
N ALA A 330 -25.12 5.70 -15.86
CA ALA A 330 -24.47 5.45 -14.58
C ALA A 330 -23.52 6.58 -14.15
N LEU A 331 -22.73 7.14 -15.07
CA LEU A 331 -21.89 8.31 -14.76
C LEU A 331 -22.71 9.54 -14.38
N ARG A 332 -23.80 9.83 -15.11
CA ARG A 332 -24.69 10.98 -14.82
C ARG A 332 -25.39 10.86 -13.48
N GLU A 333 -25.84 9.65 -13.15
CA GLU A 333 -26.54 9.36 -11.90
C GLU A 333 -25.58 9.12 -10.72
N ASN A 334 -24.26 9.19 -10.97
CA ASN A 334 -23.22 8.88 -9.99
C ASN A 334 -23.37 7.46 -9.40
N ASN A 335 -23.85 6.53 -10.22
CA ASN A 335 -24.01 5.12 -9.90
C ASN A 335 -22.66 4.40 -9.99
N ILE A 336 -21.85 4.57 -8.94
CA ILE A 336 -20.52 3.97 -8.83
C ILE A 336 -20.60 2.43 -8.79
N ASP A 337 -21.66 1.86 -8.19
CA ASP A 337 -21.81 0.40 -8.08
C ASP A 337 -21.81 -0.29 -9.46
N TYR A 338 -22.44 0.33 -10.47
CA TYR A 338 -22.40 -0.19 -11.84
C TYR A 338 -20.97 -0.25 -12.39
N ILE A 339 -20.16 0.78 -12.14
CA ILE A 339 -18.75 0.86 -12.56
C ILE A 339 -17.91 -0.20 -11.84
N LEU A 340 -18.12 -0.36 -10.54
CA LEU A 340 -17.42 -1.37 -9.73
C LEU A 340 -17.78 -2.79 -10.18
N LYS A 341 -19.04 -3.06 -10.53
CA LYS A 341 -19.45 -4.36 -11.09
C LYS A 341 -18.76 -4.67 -12.42
N GLU A 342 -18.64 -3.70 -13.32
CA GLU A 342 -17.89 -3.85 -14.57
C GLU A 342 -16.39 -4.06 -14.30
N ALA A 343 -15.81 -3.38 -13.30
CA ALA A 343 -14.42 -3.59 -12.89
C ALA A 343 -14.18 -5.02 -12.37
N ILE A 344 -15.00 -5.47 -11.42
CA ILE A 344 -14.91 -6.82 -10.83
C ILE A 344 -15.05 -7.89 -11.92
N SER A 345 -16.05 -7.76 -12.79
CA SER A 345 -16.31 -8.75 -13.84
C SER A 345 -15.13 -8.90 -14.80
N GLN A 346 -14.46 -7.79 -15.13
CA GLN A 346 -13.28 -7.83 -15.99
C GLN A 346 -12.08 -8.52 -15.33
N VAL A 347 -11.84 -8.25 -14.04
CA VAL A 347 -10.76 -8.91 -13.28
C VAL A 347 -11.05 -10.41 -13.14
N GLU A 348 -12.28 -10.79 -12.80
CA GLU A 348 -12.71 -12.20 -12.74
C GLU A 348 -12.58 -12.91 -14.10
N ALA A 349 -12.74 -12.18 -15.21
CA ALA A 349 -12.55 -12.71 -16.55
C ALA A 349 -11.08 -12.79 -17.00
N GLY A 350 -10.14 -12.28 -16.20
CA GLY A 350 -8.70 -12.38 -16.41
C GLY A 350 -8.01 -11.12 -16.92
N ALA A 351 -8.59 -9.93 -16.73
CA ALA A 351 -7.87 -8.68 -16.95
C ALA A 351 -6.73 -8.53 -15.93
N ASP A 352 -5.52 -8.27 -16.41
CA ASP A 352 -4.34 -7.99 -15.56
C ASP A 352 -4.31 -6.52 -15.12
N ILE A 353 -4.86 -5.61 -15.95
CA ILE A 353 -4.90 -4.15 -15.79
C ILE A 353 -6.29 -3.68 -16.23
N LEU A 354 -6.82 -2.61 -15.62
CA LEU A 354 -8.09 -2.00 -16.06
C LEU A 354 -7.86 -0.62 -16.68
N ASP A 355 -8.37 -0.42 -17.89
CA ASP A 355 -8.48 0.91 -18.51
C ASP A 355 -9.66 1.67 -17.92
N ILE A 356 -9.43 2.90 -17.46
CA ILE A 356 -10.42 3.75 -16.79
C ILE A 356 -10.59 5.04 -17.58
N ASN A 357 -11.69 5.11 -18.34
CA ASN A 357 -12.12 6.30 -19.05
C ASN A 357 -13.49 6.74 -18.49
N VAL A 358 -13.58 7.98 -18.01
CA VAL A 358 -14.84 8.59 -17.55
C VAL A 358 -15.25 9.81 -18.39
N GLY A 359 -14.68 9.94 -19.59
CA GLY A 359 -14.88 11.09 -20.47
C GLY A 359 -16.34 11.23 -20.92
N LEU A 360 -17.04 12.20 -20.35
CA LEU A 360 -18.39 12.60 -20.76
C LEU A 360 -18.51 14.13 -20.67
N PRO A 361 -18.88 14.85 -21.75
CA PRO A 361 -18.88 16.32 -21.74
C PRO A 361 -19.78 16.99 -20.69
N GLU A 362 -20.74 16.24 -20.15
CA GLU A 362 -21.75 16.73 -19.22
C GLU A 362 -21.33 16.64 -17.74
N ILE A 363 -20.16 16.05 -17.43
CA ILE A 363 -19.69 15.81 -16.06
C ILE A 363 -18.34 16.46 -15.79
N ASP A 364 -18.04 16.65 -14.51
CA ASP A 364 -16.71 17.04 -14.04
C ASP A 364 -15.79 15.80 -14.08
N GLU A 365 -15.04 15.67 -15.18
CA GLU A 365 -14.16 14.53 -15.44
C GLU A 365 -13.12 14.36 -14.32
N GLU A 366 -12.54 15.45 -13.82
CA GLU A 366 -11.52 15.43 -12.77
C GLU A 366 -12.07 14.81 -11.48
N LYS A 367 -13.18 15.35 -10.96
CA LYS A 367 -13.80 14.83 -9.73
C LYS A 367 -14.28 13.40 -9.91
N THR A 368 -14.85 13.08 -11.07
CA THR A 368 -15.38 11.74 -11.35
C THR A 368 -14.26 10.72 -11.44
N MET A 369 -13.17 11.02 -12.14
CA MET A 369 -12.01 10.15 -12.27
C MET A 369 -11.40 9.84 -10.90
N VAL A 370 -11.16 10.87 -10.08
CA VAL A 370 -10.64 10.71 -8.71
C VAL A 370 -11.55 9.82 -7.87
N LYS A 371 -12.87 10.02 -7.95
CA LYS A 371 -13.85 9.20 -7.21
C LYS A 371 -13.81 7.74 -7.67
N VAL A 372 -13.86 7.49 -8.98
CA VAL A 372 -13.86 6.14 -9.56
C VAL A 372 -12.57 5.39 -9.19
N ILE A 373 -11.40 6.04 -9.29
CA ILE A 373 -10.12 5.42 -8.91
C ILE A 373 -10.11 5.02 -7.43
N LYS A 374 -10.51 5.92 -6.52
CA LYS A 374 -10.56 5.65 -5.08
C LYS A 374 -11.48 4.48 -4.74
N GLU A 375 -12.62 4.38 -5.40
CA GLU A 375 -13.60 3.31 -5.17
C GLU A 375 -13.10 1.98 -5.74
N ILE A 376 -12.53 1.96 -6.96
CA ILE A 376 -11.95 0.74 -7.54
C ILE A 376 -10.79 0.20 -6.69
N GLN A 377 -9.84 1.05 -6.29
CA GLN A 377 -8.69 0.61 -5.48
C GLN A 377 -9.10 0.16 -4.06
N SER A 378 -10.31 0.49 -3.60
CA SER A 378 -10.83 0.05 -2.29
C SER A 378 -11.28 -1.41 -2.30
N ILE A 379 -11.65 -1.95 -3.47
CA ILE A 379 -12.21 -3.30 -3.62
C ILE A 379 -11.33 -4.23 -4.46
N LEU A 380 -10.53 -3.69 -5.38
CA LEU A 380 -9.79 -4.47 -6.36
C LEU A 380 -8.29 -4.26 -6.24
N ASP A 381 -7.58 -5.38 -6.27
CA ASP A 381 -6.12 -5.43 -6.30
C ASP A 381 -5.63 -5.59 -7.76
N VAL A 382 -5.91 -4.58 -8.59
CA VAL A 382 -5.56 -4.56 -10.01
C VAL A 382 -4.96 -3.20 -10.41
N PRO A 383 -3.83 -3.16 -11.14
CA PRO A 383 -3.28 -1.91 -11.63
C PRO A 383 -4.23 -1.20 -12.60
N LEU A 384 -4.15 0.13 -12.64
CA LEU A 384 -5.03 0.97 -13.46
C LEU A 384 -4.26 1.66 -14.58
N GLN A 385 -4.92 1.74 -15.74
CA GLN A 385 -4.58 2.63 -16.84
C GLN A 385 -5.56 3.81 -16.82
N ILE A 386 -5.03 5.01 -16.58
CA ILE A 386 -5.81 6.25 -16.50
C ILE A 386 -5.92 6.82 -17.91
N ASP A 387 -7.13 6.79 -18.47
CA ASP A 387 -7.42 7.24 -19.84
C ASP A 387 -8.12 8.61 -19.84
N SER A 388 -7.35 9.65 -20.18
CA SER A 388 -7.82 11.03 -20.33
C SER A 388 -6.88 11.84 -21.22
N ASN A 389 -7.42 12.88 -21.86
CA ASN A 389 -6.65 13.84 -22.66
C ASN A 389 -6.38 15.15 -21.89
N ASP A 390 -6.92 15.34 -20.68
CA ASP A 390 -6.71 16.54 -19.89
C ASP A 390 -5.56 16.33 -18.87
N PRO A 391 -4.45 17.10 -18.97
CA PRO A 391 -3.34 17.02 -18.03
C PRO A 391 -3.76 17.19 -16.56
N LYS A 392 -4.79 18.00 -16.27
CA LYS A 392 -5.29 18.20 -14.90
C LYS A 392 -5.97 16.95 -14.35
N VAL A 393 -6.77 16.28 -15.17
CA VAL A 393 -7.42 15.01 -14.80
C VAL A 393 -6.36 13.96 -14.53
N ILE A 394 -5.35 13.85 -15.40
CA ILE A 394 -4.22 12.92 -15.24
C ILE A 394 -3.47 13.20 -13.94
N GLU A 395 -3.11 14.46 -13.66
CA GLU A 395 -2.39 14.83 -12.43
C GLU A 395 -3.21 14.51 -11.17
N SER A 396 -4.48 14.91 -11.12
CA SER A 396 -5.36 14.65 -9.97
C SER A 396 -5.59 13.15 -9.75
N ALA A 397 -5.74 12.37 -10.83
CA ALA A 397 -5.86 10.91 -10.77
C ALA A 397 -4.57 10.24 -10.27
N LEU A 398 -3.41 10.61 -10.81
CA LEU A 398 -2.11 10.08 -10.38
C LEU A 398 -1.79 10.45 -8.93
N ARG A 399 -2.21 11.61 -8.46
CA ARG A 399 -1.99 12.04 -7.07
C ARG A 399 -2.66 11.09 -6.06
N VAL A 400 -3.88 10.64 -6.34
CA VAL A 400 -4.65 9.76 -5.44
C VAL A 400 -4.42 8.27 -5.67
N TYR A 401 -3.83 7.88 -6.80
CA TYR A 401 -3.61 6.47 -7.10
C TYR A 401 -2.56 5.84 -6.18
N ASN A 402 -2.90 4.74 -5.51
CA ASN A 402 -1.98 4.05 -4.60
C ASN A 402 -1.19 2.96 -5.33
N GLY A 403 -0.14 3.34 -6.06
CA GLY A 403 0.65 2.41 -6.86
C GLY A 403 1.35 3.09 -8.05
N LYS A 404 1.72 2.29 -9.05
CA LYS A 404 2.24 2.77 -10.34
C LYS A 404 1.24 2.49 -11.47
N ALA A 405 0.63 3.55 -11.97
CA ALA A 405 -0.38 3.50 -13.05
C ALA A 405 0.26 3.63 -14.45
N ILE A 406 -0.57 3.39 -15.47
CA ILE A 406 -0.29 3.74 -16.86
C ILE A 406 -1.08 4.99 -17.23
N VAL A 407 -0.45 5.99 -17.82
CA VAL A 407 -1.12 7.15 -18.42
C VAL A 407 -1.43 6.85 -19.88
N ASN A 408 -2.71 6.85 -20.23
CA ASN A 408 -3.22 6.76 -21.59
C ASN A 408 -3.84 8.14 -21.95
N SER A 409 -3.19 8.98 -22.75
CA SER A 409 -1.92 8.79 -23.46
C SER A 409 -1.23 10.12 -23.76
N VAL A 410 -0.03 10.04 -24.35
CA VAL A 410 0.60 11.13 -25.09
C VAL A 410 0.63 10.81 -26.58
N ASN A 411 0.90 11.81 -27.42
CA ASN A 411 1.08 11.62 -28.86
C ASN A 411 2.34 12.35 -29.35
N GLY A 412 2.59 12.35 -30.66
CA GLY A 412 3.77 12.96 -31.27
C GLY A 412 3.82 14.49 -31.27
N GLU A 413 2.80 15.17 -30.74
CA GLU A 413 2.76 16.64 -30.67
C GLU A 413 3.62 17.17 -29.51
N ASP A 414 4.46 18.17 -29.79
CA ASP A 414 5.39 18.72 -28.79
C ASP A 414 4.65 19.36 -27.60
N LYS A 415 3.45 19.91 -27.83
CA LYS A 415 2.65 20.53 -26.77
C LYS A 415 2.18 19.47 -25.77
N VAL A 416 1.57 18.39 -26.25
CA VAL A 416 1.06 17.29 -25.42
C VAL A 416 2.20 16.64 -24.63
N LEU A 417 3.34 16.37 -25.28
CA LEU A 417 4.50 15.79 -24.61
C LEU A 417 5.04 16.69 -23.50
N LYS A 418 5.11 18.01 -23.72
CA LYS A 418 5.59 18.98 -22.71
C LYS A 418 4.64 19.18 -21.54
N GLU A 419 3.34 18.95 -21.73
CA GLU A 419 2.34 19.08 -20.67
C GLU A 419 2.26 17.79 -19.82
N ILE A 420 2.29 16.61 -20.46
CA ILE A 420 2.02 15.33 -19.78
C ILE A 420 3.29 14.66 -19.24
N LEU A 421 4.42 14.67 -19.96
CA LEU A 421 5.63 13.95 -19.53
C LEU A 421 6.19 14.43 -18.17
N PRO A 422 6.16 15.74 -17.81
CA PRO A 422 6.54 16.18 -16.47
C PRO A 422 5.66 15.57 -15.38
N ILE A 423 4.35 15.44 -15.64
CA ILE A 423 3.38 14.83 -14.71
C ILE A 423 3.70 13.34 -14.53
N VAL A 424 3.91 12.62 -15.65
CA VAL A 424 4.31 11.20 -15.64
C VAL A 424 5.57 11.00 -14.81
N LYS A 425 6.58 11.86 -15.02
CA LYS A 425 7.85 11.81 -14.29
C LYS A 425 7.67 12.09 -12.80
N LYS A 426 6.85 13.10 -12.44
CA LYS A 426 6.59 13.51 -11.05
C LYS A 426 6.00 12.36 -10.21
N TYR A 427 5.06 11.60 -10.78
CA TYR A 427 4.38 10.52 -10.06
C TYR A 427 4.95 9.13 -10.34
N GLY A 428 5.99 9.02 -11.18
CA GLY A 428 6.63 7.74 -11.52
C GLY A 428 5.73 6.78 -12.31
N ALA A 429 4.80 7.29 -13.10
CA ALA A 429 3.87 6.49 -13.89
C ALA A 429 4.53 5.94 -15.17
N ALA A 430 3.95 4.87 -15.73
CA ALA A 430 4.21 4.50 -17.12
C ALA A 430 3.36 5.36 -18.07
N VAL A 431 3.75 5.45 -19.34
CA VAL A 431 3.04 6.28 -20.34
C VAL A 431 2.89 5.57 -21.67
N ILE A 432 1.70 5.68 -22.26
CA ILE A 432 1.40 5.22 -23.62
C ILE A 432 1.59 6.37 -24.60
N GLY A 433 2.45 6.16 -25.60
CA GLY A 433 2.64 7.05 -26.73
C GLY A 433 1.93 6.55 -27.98
N LEU A 434 0.93 7.31 -28.45
CA LEU A 434 0.21 7.05 -29.69
C LEU A 434 1.06 7.49 -30.89
N THR A 435 1.21 6.64 -31.91
CA THR A 435 1.95 6.98 -33.14
C THR A 435 1.16 7.87 -34.10
N LEU A 436 0.68 9.02 -33.62
CA LEU A 436 0.03 10.08 -34.38
C LEU A 436 0.60 11.45 -34.00
N ASP A 437 0.43 12.44 -34.87
CA ASP A 437 0.79 13.83 -34.60
C ASP A 437 -0.25 14.81 -35.20
N ASN A 438 0.08 16.11 -35.25
CA ASN A 438 -0.77 17.16 -35.84
C ASN A 438 -1.25 16.87 -37.28
N LYS A 439 -0.56 16.00 -38.02
CA LYS A 439 -0.94 15.60 -39.39
C LYS A 439 -1.89 14.39 -39.41
N GLY A 440 -2.29 13.90 -38.23
CA GLY A 440 -3.11 12.72 -38.04
C GLY A 440 -2.28 11.43 -37.95
N ILE A 441 -2.92 10.32 -38.28
CA ILE A 441 -2.32 8.98 -38.21
C ILE A 441 -1.63 8.68 -39.54
N PRO A 442 -0.30 8.46 -39.58
CA PRO A 442 0.37 8.05 -40.81
C PRO A 442 -0.12 6.68 -41.29
N SER A 443 -0.24 6.47 -42.60
CA SER A 443 -0.61 5.16 -43.16
C SER A 443 0.53 4.14 -43.12
N GLY A 444 1.78 4.59 -43.30
CA GLY A 444 2.97 3.72 -43.39
C GLY A 444 3.63 3.41 -42.03
N ALA A 445 4.16 2.19 -41.91
CA ALA A 445 4.84 1.72 -40.70
C ALA A 445 6.10 2.53 -40.35
N LYS A 446 6.85 3.01 -41.37
CA LYS A 446 8.09 3.76 -41.16
C LYS A 446 7.82 5.14 -40.56
N GLU A 447 6.76 5.80 -41.00
CA GLU A 447 6.33 7.10 -40.50
C GLU A 447 5.83 6.98 -39.06
N ARG A 448 5.00 5.97 -38.76
CA ARG A 448 4.57 5.68 -37.37
C ARG A 448 5.76 5.38 -36.46
N PHE A 449 6.74 4.61 -36.94
CA PHE A 449 7.97 4.33 -36.20
C PHE A 449 8.77 5.59 -35.85
N LYS A 450 8.88 6.56 -36.77
CA LYS A 450 9.55 7.84 -36.49
C LYS A 450 8.85 8.64 -35.38
N ILE A 451 7.52 8.60 -35.33
CA ILE A 451 6.76 9.22 -34.24
C ILE A 451 7.04 8.50 -32.92
N ALA A 452 7.04 7.16 -32.92
CA ALA A 452 7.40 6.37 -31.74
C ALA A 452 8.81 6.71 -31.22
N GLU A 453 9.80 6.79 -32.12
CA GLU A 453 11.18 7.17 -31.78
C GLU A 453 11.25 8.57 -31.15
N LYS A 454 10.51 9.53 -31.71
CA LYS A 454 10.40 10.89 -31.14
C LYS A 454 9.84 10.86 -29.71
N ILE A 455 8.74 10.14 -29.49
CA ILE A 455 8.09 10.04 -28.16
C ILE A 455 9.05 9.41 -27.15
N VAL A 456 9.68 8.29 -27.51
CA VAL A 456 10.65 7.60 -26.64
C VAL A 456 11.81 8.53 -26.28
N ASN A 457 12.42 9.20 -27.26
CA ASN A 457 13.54 10.10 -27.01
C ASN A 457 13.15 11.28 -26.10
N MET A 458 11.96 11.86 -26.31
CA MET A 458 11.49 12.96 -25.47
C MET A 458 11.20 12.51 -24.04
N ALA A 459 10.54 11.36 -23.85
CA ALA A 459 10.30 10.79 -22.53
C ALA A 459 11.60 10.46 -21.78
N GLN A 460 12.60 9.90 -22.47
CA GLN A 460 13.93 9.69 -21.90
C GLN A 460 14.62 11.00 -21.50
N GLY A 461 14.42 12.09 -22.26
CA GLY A 461 14.91 13.42 -21.92
C GLY A 461 14.35 13.99 -20.61
N TYR A 462 13.14 13.59 -20.22
CA TYR A 462 12.55 13.90 -18.90
C TYR A 462 12.97 12.91 -17.80
N GLY A 463 13.83 11.92 -18.11
CA GLY A 463 14.28 10.90 -17.17
C GLY A 463 13.25 9.79 -16.93
N ILE A 464 12.36 9.53 -17.89
CA ILE A 464 11.47 8.36 -17.90
C ILE A 464 12.20 7.20 -18.60
N GLY A 465 12.31 6.06 -17.92
CA GLY A 465 13.03 4.89 -18.43
C GLY A 465 12.27 4.19 -19.56
N LYS A 466 12.98 3.44 -20.40
CA LYS A 466 12.36 2.67 -21.52
C LYS A 466 11.37 1.62 -21.02
N GLU A 467 11.59 1.10 -19.82
CA GLU A 467 10.70 0.17 -19.15
C GLU A 467 9.33 0.77 -18.80
N ASP A 468 9.20 2.10 -18.82
CA ASP A 468 7.97 2.84 -18.48
C ASP A 468 7.34 3.54 -19.68
N ILE A 469 7.90 3.35 -20.88
CA ILE A 469 7.38 3.93 -22.12
C ILE A 469 6.77 2.81 -22.95
N TYR A 470 5.48 2.93 -23.25
CA TYR A 470 4.72 1.98 -24.06
C TYR A 470 4.28 2.68 -25.35
N ILE A 471 4.28 1.96 -26.47
CA ILE A 471 3.91 2.55 -27.76
C ILE A 471 2.65 1.87 -28.30
N ASP A 472 1.62 2.68 -28.53
CA ASP A 472 0.44 2.27 -29.28
C ASP A 472 0.65 2.59 -30.77
N CYS A 473 0.72 1.52 -31.56
CA CYS A 473 0.93 1.57 -33.01
C CYS A 473 -0.31 1.93 -33.82
N LEU A 474 -1.44 2.14 -33.13
CA LEU A 474 -2.76 2.52 -33.61
C LEU A 474 -3.38 1.51 -34.56
N THR A 475 -4.52 0.96 -34.14
CA THR A 475 -5.36 0.12 -34.99
C THR A 475 -6.35 0.98 -35.77
N LEU A 476 -6.33 0.86 -37.09
CA LEU A 476 -7.30 1.48 -37.99
C LEU A 476 -8.36 0.47 -38.42
N THR A 477 -9.55 0.96 -38.78
CA THR A 477 -10.64 0.09 -39.25
C THR A 477 -10.33 -0.50 -40.63
N ALA A 478 -10.41 -1.84 -40.71
CA ALA A 478 -10.23 -2.56 -41.97
C ALA A 478 -11.30 -2.21 -43.02
N ALA A 479 -12.47 -1.70 -42.60
CA ALA A 479 -13.54 -1.32 -43.51
C ALA A 479 -13.16 -0.13 -44.41
N ALA A 480 -12.43 0.84 -43.87
CA ALA A 480 -12.05 2.06 -44.58
C ALA A 480 -10.58 2.06 -45.04
N GLN A 481 -9.69 1.43 -44.27
CA GLN A 481 -8.24 1.53 -44.43
C GLN A 481 -7.58 0.15 -44.40
N GLN A 482 -8.09 -0.79 -45.21
CA GLN A 482 -7.66 -2.19 -45.21
C GLN A 482 -6.13 -2.38 -45.38
N LYS A 483 -5.48 -1.54 -46.20
CA LYS A 483 -4.03 -1.60 -46.42
C LYS A 483 -3.22 -1.29 -45.16
N ASP A 484 -3.76 -0.48 -44.26
CA ASP A 484 -3.05 0.01 -43.08
C ASP A 484 -3.07 -1.02 -41.92
N VAL A 485 -3.90 -2.06 -42.04
CA VAL A 485 -3.96 -3.17 -41.06
C VAL A 485 -2.62 -3.93 -41.04
N GLU A 486 -2.05 -4.22 -42.21
CA GLU A 486 -0.74 -4.89 -42.31
C GLU A 486 0.41 -3.98 -41.84
N GLU A 487 0.32 -2.68 -42.14
CA GLU A 487 1.30 -1.70 -41.68
C GLU A 487 1.35 -1.60 -40.14
N THR A 488 0.21 -1.80 -39.46
CA THR A 488 0.13 -1.86 -38.00
C THR A 488 0.96 -3.02 -37.44
N LEU A 489 0.92 -4.20 -38.08
CA LEU A 489 1.73 -5.35 -37.69
C LEU A 489 3.23 -5.10 -37.93
N LYS A 490 3.59 -4.47 -39.06
CA LYS A 490 4.98 -4.13 -39.38
C LYS A 490 5.57 -3.15 -38.37
N VAL A 491 4.83 -2.12 -37.97
CA VAL A 491 5.34 -1.15 -36.98
C VAL A 491 5.47 -1.76 -35.58
N LEU A 492 4.58 -2.69 -35.18
CA LEU A 492 4.72 -3.42 -33.91
C LEU A 492 6.07 -4.15 -33.83
N THR A 493 6.43 -4.86 -34.91
CA THR A 493 7.72 -5.55 -35.02
C THR A 493 8.88 -4.57 -34.99
N LEU A 494 8.81 -3.48 -35.75
CA LEU A 494 9.86 -2.44 -35.76
C LEU A 494 10.09 -1.81 -34.38
N VAL A 495 9.01 -1.47 -33.66
CA VAL A 495 9.08 -0.89 -32.32
C VAL A 495 9.74 -1.87 -31.34
N LYS A 496 9.33 -3.15 -31.38
CA LYS A 496 9.88 -4.19 -30.52
C LYS A 496 11.38 -4.41 -30.76
N GLU A 497 11.78 -4.52 -32.03
CA GLU A 497 13.17 -4.82 -32.41
C GLU A 497 14.12 -3.62 -32.22
N LYS A 498 13.68 -2.41 -32.57
CA LYS A 498 14.59 -1.24 -32.65
C LYS A 498 14.53 -0.32 -31.43
N LEU A 499 13.35 -0.10 -30.85
CA LEU A 499 13.20 0.78 -29.69
C LEU A 499 13.34 0.01 -28.37
N ASN A 500 13.02 -1.29 -28.39
CA ASN A 500 13.01 -2.20 -27.25
C ASN A 500 12.10 -1.73 -26.10
N VAL A 501 10.96 -1.15 -26.48
CA VAL A 501 9.89 -0.70 -25.57
C VAL A 501 8.69 -1.66 -25.67
N ARG A 502 7.74 -1.54 -24.74
CA ARG A 502 6.53 -2.38 -24.75
C ARG A 502 5.53 -1.78 -25.74
N THR A 503 4.70 -2.64 -26.29
CA THR A 503 3.71 -2.28 -27.31
C THR A 503 2.31 -2.50 -26.76
N VAL A 504 1.43 -1.54 -27.03
CA VAL A 504 0.02 -1.55 -26.64
C VAL A 504 -0.82 -1.47 -27.92
N LEU A 505 -2.03 -2.02 -27.90
CA LEU A 505 -2.93 -1.88 -29.04
C LEU A 505 -4.39 -2.03 -28.61
N GLY A 506 -5.23 -1.06 -29.00
CA GLY A 506 -6.69 -1.20 -29.01
C GLY A 506 -7.16 -2.11 -30.13
N VAL A 507 -7.29 -3.41 -29.85
CA VAL A 507 -7.53 -4.44 -30.89
C VAL A 507 -8.94 -4.36 -31.46
N SER A 508 -9.93 -3.99 -30.65
CA SER A 508 -11.35 -3.94 -31.01
C SER A 508 -11.67 -2.96 -32.16
N ASN A 509 -10.75 -2.03 -32.47
CA ASN A 509 -10.93 -1.00 -33.49
C ASN A 509 -10.87 -1.54 -34.93
N VAL A 510 -10.19 -2.67 -35.16
CA VAL A 510 -9.96 -3.21 -36.52
C VAL A 510 -11.24 -3.57 -37.26
N SER A 511 -12.28 -3.97 -36.52
CA SER A 511 -13.51 -4.54 -37.07
C SER A 511 -14.67 -3.56 -37.20
N PHE A 512 -14.50 -2.29 -36.83
CA PHE A 512 -15.59 -1.31 -36.91
C PHE A 512 -16.15 -1.20 -38.33
N GLY A 513 -17.46 -1.37 -38.47
CA GLY A 513 -18.15 -1.30 -39.76
C GLY A 513 -18.21 -2.62 -40.55
N LEU A 514 -17.69 -3.74 -40.01
CA LEU A 514 -17.73 -5.05 -40.68
C LEU A 514 -18.59 -6.09 -39.92
N PRO A 515 -19.20 -7.06 -40.63
CA PRO A 515 -19.91 -8.17 -40.01
C PRO A 515 -18.94 -9.15 -39.34
N ASN A 516 -19.46 -9.95 -38.39
CA ASN A 516 -18.68 -10.94 -37.64
C ASN A 516 -17.39 -10.38 -37.01
N ARG A 517 -17.53 -9.25 -36.30
CA ARG A 517 -16.43 -8.55 -35.63
C ARG A 517 -15.56 -9.44 -34.76
N LYS A 518 -16.16 -10.43 -34.07
CA LYS A 518 -15.45 -11.37 -33.20
C LYS A 518 -14.34 -12.13 -33.94
N LEU A 519 -14.63 -12.66 -35.14
CA LEU A 519 -13.65 -13.39 -35.94
C LEU A 519 -12.50 -12.49 -36.39
N LEU A 520 -12.80 -11.27 -36.84
CA LEU A 520 -11.79 -10.29 -37.24
C LEU A 520 -10.90 -9.87 -36.07
N ASN A 521 -11.50 -9.50 -34.94
CA ASN A 521 -10.77 -9.11 -33.73
C ASN A 521 -9.83 -10.23 -33.27
N ARG A 522 -10.31 -11.47 -33.23
CA ARG A 522 -9.52 -12.63 -32.81
C ARG A 522 -8.34 -12.91 -33.73
N THR A 523 -8.58 -12.85 -35.04
CA THR A 523 -7.55 -13.11 -36.06
C THR A 523 -6.47 -12.03 -36.01
N PHE A 524 -6.89 -10.76 -35.89
CA PHE A 524 -5.98 -9.64 -35.78
C PHE A 524 -5.22 -9.63 -34.44
N LEU A 525 -5.87 -10.04 -33.33
CA LEU A 525 -5.21 -10.22 -32.03
C LEU A 525 -4.07 -11.23 -32.15
N ALA A 526 -4.34 -12.43 -32.68
CA ALA A 526 -3.32 -13.47 -32.83
C ALA A 526 -2.12 -12.98 -33.66
N ALA A 527 -2.40 -12.32 -34.79
CA ALA A 527 -1.35 -11.74 -35.64
C ALA A 527 -0.55 -10.66 -34.91
N SER A 528 -1.21 -9.78 -34.15
CA SER A 528 -0.56 -8.71 -33.39
C SER A 528 0.32 -9.25 -32.26
N LEU A 529 -0.15 -10.27 -31.53
CA LEU A 529 0.60 -10.94 -30.45
C LEU A 529 1.88 -11.59 -30.98
N MET A 530 1.84 -12.19 -32.18
CA MET A 530 3.02 -12.75 -32.84
C MET A 530 3.93 -11.67 -33.45
N ALA A 531 3.37 -10.54 -33.88
CA ALA A 531 4.14 -9.40 -34.36
C ALA A 531 4.87 -8.61 -33.25
N GLY A 532 4.60 -8.91 -31.98
CA GLY A 532 5.29 -8.35 -30.83
C GLY A 532 4.42 -7.53 -29.86
N LEU A 533 3.08 -7.57 -29.98
CA LEU A 533 2.16 -6.94 -29.04
C LEU A 533 2.36 -7.48 -27.61
N SER A 534 2.48 -6.58 -26.64
CA SER A 534 2.67 -6.92 -25.21
C SER A 534 1.42 -6.70 -24.38
N LEU A 535 0.65 -5.64 -24.69
CA LEU A 535 -0.49 -5.17 -23.92
C LEU A 535 -1.72 -4.98 -24.83
N PRO A 536 -2.47 -6.05 -25.16
CA PRO A 536 -3.76 -5.90 -25.84
C PRO A 536 -4.80 -5.23 -24.92
N ILE A 537 -5.39 -4.13 -25.40
CA ILE A 537 -6.62 -3.55 -24.84
C ILE A 537 -7.80 -4.24 -25.51
N ILE A 538 -8.53 -5.06 -24.75
CA ILE A 538 -9.61 -5.94 -25.23
C ILE A 538 -10.74 -6.06 -24.20
N ASP A 539 -11.90 -6.59 -24.63
CA ASP A 539 -12.94 -7.06 -23.70
C ASP A 539 -12.54 -8.44 -23.13
N PRO A 540 -12.17 -8.55 -21.84
CA PRO A 540 -11.79 -9.83 -21.23
C PRO A 540 -12.97 -10.79 -21.09
N MET A 541 -14.22 -10.31 -21.18
CA MET A 541 -15.40 -11.16 -21.16
C MET A 541 -15.57 -11.97 -22.46
N ASP A 542 -14.88 -11.57 -23.54
CA ASP A 542 -14.85 -12.36 -24.77
C ASP A 542 -13.92 -13.58 -24.60
N LYS A 543 -14.53 -14.72 -24.30
CA LYS A 543 -13.83 -16.00 -24.07
C LYS A 543 -12.94 -16.42 -25.25
N ASP A 544 -13.31 -16.07 -26.47
CA ASP A 544 -12.53 -16.42 -27.67
C ASP A 544 -11.27 -15.55 -27.77
N MET A 545 -11.37 -14.27 -27.41
CA MET A 545 -10.23 -13.36 -27.32
C MET A 545 -9.26 -13.80 -26.22
N MET A 546 -9.77 -14.08 -25.02
CA MET A 546 -8.96 -14.59 -23.91
C MET A 546 -8.32 -15.95 -24.22
N GLY A 547 -9.03 -16.84 -24.93
CA GLY A 547 -8.44 -18.09 -25.40
C GLY A 547 -7.28 -17.89 -26.38
N THR A 548 -7.38 -16.87 -27.23
CA THR A 548 -6.30 -16.50 -28.15
C THR A 548 -5.07 -15.96 -27.41
N VAL A 549 -5.28 -15.18 -26.34
CA VAL A 549 -4.20 -14.74 -25.44
C VAL A 549 -3.50 -15.94 -24.81
N ARG A 550 -4.25 -16.86 -24.20
CA ARG A 550 -3.68 -18.07 -23.56
C ARG A 550 -2.92 -18.94 -24.56
N ALA A 551 -3.49 -19.20 -25.73
CA ALA A 551 -2.79 -19.93 -26.79
C ALA A 551 -1.49 -19.22 -27.23
N SER A 552 -1.52 -17.89 -27.33
CA SER A 552 -0.33 -17.11 -27.69
C SER A 552 0.75 -17.16 -26.62
N LYS A 553 0.39 -17.16 -25.33
CA LYS A 553 1.34 -17.37 -24.22
C LYS A 553 2.04 -18.72 -24.34
N VAL A 554 1.33 -19.79 -24.71
CA VAL A 554 1.94 -21.11 -24.98
C VAL A 554 2.94 -21.02 -26.14
N PHE A 555 2.55 -20.43 -27.27
CA PHE A 555 3.43 -20.31 -28.44
C PHE A 555 4.67 -19.44 -28.20
N ARG A 556 4.56 -18.46 -27.30
CA ARG A 556 5.67 -17.57 -26.91
C ARG A 556 6.51 -18.12 -25.75
N ASN A 557 6.22 -19.35 -25.28
CA ASN A 557 6.89 -19.97 -24.14
C ASN A 557 6.78 -19.13 -22.85
N GLU A 558 5.65 -18.43 -22.68
CA GLU A 558 5.31 -17.66 -21.48
C GLU A 558 4.48 -18.49 -20.48
N ASP A 559 3.70 -19.46 -20.98
CA ASP A 559 3.05 -20.51 -20.18
C ASP A 559 3.85 -21.81 -20.32
N THR A 560 4.95 -21.92 -19.56
CA THR A 560 5.83 -23.09 -19.61
C THR A 560 5.07 -24.36 -19.22
N SER A 561 5.16 -25.38 -20.07
CA SER A 561 4.37 -26.62 -19.97
C SER A 561 2.86 -26.47 -20.17
N ALA A 562 2.40 -25.30 -20.64
CA ALA A 562 1.00 -25.00 -20.95
C ALA A 562 0.05 -25.22 -19.75
N VAL A 563 0.50 -24.93 -18.53
CA VAL A 563 -0.25 -25.21 -17.30
C VAL A 563 -1.54 -24.38 -17.25
N GLU A 564 -1.45 -23.05 -17.45
CA GLU A 564 -2.61 -22.15 -17.45
C GLU A 564 -3.61 -22.57 -18.55
N TYR A 565 -3.09 -22.94 -19.72
CA TYR A 565 -3.88 -23.41 -20.84
C TYR A 565 -4.61 -24.72 -20.54
N ILE A 566 -3.91 -25.73 -20.01
CA ILE A 566 -4.49 -27.04 -19.66
C ILE A 566 -5.55 -26.89 -18.57
N GLU A 567 -5.28 -26.10 -17.52
CA GLU A 567 -6.23 -25.88 -16.43
C GLU A 567 -7.55 -25.28 -16.90
N CYS A 568 -7.49 -24.32 -17.83
CA CYS A 568 -8.67 -23.66 -18.39
C CYS A 568 -9.49 -24.57 -19.33
N TYR A 569 -8.85 -25.53 -20.00
CA TYR A 569 -9.45 -26.29 -21.10
C TYR A 569 -9.56 -27.80 -20.87
N LYS A 570 -9.09 -28.32 -19.72
CA LYS A 570 -9.21 -29.74 -19.35
C LYS A 570 -10.63 -30.29 -19.52
N ASP A 571 -11.64 -29.51 -19.15
CA ASP A 571 -13.04 -29.94 -19.15
C ASP A 571 -13.72 -29.85 -20.53
N LEU A 572 -13.09 -29.21 -21.53
CA LEU A 572 -13.61 -29.19 -22.91
C LEU A 572 -13.55 -30.57 -23.58
N THR A 573 -12.74 -31.49 -23.05
CA THR A 573 -12.65 -32.87 -23.55
C THR A 573 -13.80 -33.77 -23.10
N ASN A 574 -14.63 -33.33 -22.16
CA ASN A 574 -15.85 -34.02 -21.73
C ASN A 574 -17.08 -33.32 -22.32
N ASP A 575 -17.52 -33.80 -23.48
CA ASP A 575 -18.77 -33.34 -24.10
C ASP A 575 -19.99 -33.62 -23.18
N LYS A 576 -20.81 -32.58 -23.00
CA LYS A 576 -22.11 -32.50 -22.30
C LYS A 576 -22.10 -32.52 -20.76
N LYS A 577 -22.13 -31.32 -20.19
CA LYS A 577 -23.31 -30.83 -19.43
C LYS A 577 -23.28 -29.32 -19.36
N GLN A 578 -24.17 -28.70 -20.11
CA GLN A 578 -24.57 -27.32 -19.95
C GLN A 578 -25.25 -27.22 -18.57
N LEU A 579 -24.49 -26.85 -17.55
CA LEU A 579 -25.07 -26.36 -16.31
C LEU A 579 -25.56 -24.94 -16.59
N ASN A 580 -26.88 -24.81 -16.71
CA ASN A 580 -27.55 -23.54 -16.48
C ASN A 580 -27.08 -23.03 -15.11
N LYS A 581 -26.17 -22.05 -15.10
CA LYS A 581 -26.07 -21.14 -13.95
C LYS A 581 -27.28 -20.22 -14.08
N ASP A 582 -28.37 -20.65 -13.45
CA ASP A 582 -29.54 -19.83 -13.23
C ASP A 582 -29.13 -18.48 -12.64
N ASN A 583 -29.86 -17.46 -13.07
CA ASN A 583 -29.83 -16.07 -12.63
C ASN A 583 -29.18 -15.86 -11.25
N ALA A 584 -27.93 -15.40 -11.25
CA ALA A 584 -27.35 -14.76 -10.08
C ALA A 584 -28.08 -13.43 -9.87
N SER A 585 -29.22 -13.44 -9.20
CA SER A 585 -29.52 -12.32 -8.31
C SER A 585 -28.37 -12.29 -7.31
N ASP A 586 -27.61 -11.20 -7.26
CA ASP A 586 -26.47 -11.05 -6.36
C ASP A 586 -26.92 -11.36 -4.92
N ASP A 587 -26.65 -12.59 -4.46
CA ASP A 587 -26.94 -13.04 -3.11
C ASP A 587 -26.16 -12.16 -2.11
N LEU A 588 -26.76 -11.82 -0.96
CA LEU A 588 -26.15 -10.95 0.05
C LEU A 588 -24.75 -11.46 0.46
N PHE A 589 -24.58 -12.78 0.51
CA PHE A 589 -23.29 -13.43 0.74
C PHE A 589 -22.22 -12.96 -0.27
N ASN A 590 -22.51 -13.01 -1.58
CA ASN A 590 -21.58 -12.59 -2.62
C ASN A 590 -21.35 -11.08 -2.65
N ILE A 591 -22.37 -10.28 -2.33
CA ILE A 591 -22.25 -8.82 -2.20
C ILE A 591 -21.24 -8.46 -1.11
N ILE A 592 -21.28 -9.16 0.03
CA ILE A 592 -20.34 -8.98 1.14
C ILE A 592 -18.91 -9.40 0.74
N LEU A 593 -18.76 -10.55 0.09
CA LEU A 593 -17.45 -11.00 -0.40
C LEU A 593 -16.81 -10.02 -1.40
N LYS A 594 -17.64 -9.33 -2.19
CA LYS A 594 -17.21 -8.34 -3.19
C LYS A 594 -17.08 -6.92 -2.64
N GLY A 595 -17.45 -6.67 -1.38
CA GLY A 595 -17.36 -5.34 -0.76
C GLY A 595 -18.29 -4.28 -1.38
N LEU A 596 -19.43 -4.69 -1.96
CA LEU A 596 -20.36 -3.82 -2.69
C LEU A 596 -21.37 -3.15 -1.74
N LYS A 597 -20.98 -2.02 -1.13
CA LYS A 597 -21.75 -1.29 -0.12
C LYS A 597 -23.16 -0.88 -0.56
N GLY A 598 -23.33 -0.38 -1.78
CA GLY A 598 -24.63 0.14 -2.24
C GLY A 598 -25.69 -0.94 -2.42
N ASN A 599 -25.28 -2.11 -2.93
CA ASN A 599 -26.19 -3.25 -3.14
C ASN A 599 -26.56 -4.00 -1.85
N ALA A 600 -25.72 -3.92 -0.81
CA ALA A 600 -25.93 -4.66 0.44
C ALA A 600 -27.24 -4.30 1.14
N LYS A 601 -27.63 -3.01 1.08
CA LYS A 601 -28.87 -2.52 1.67
C LYS A 601 -30.10 -3.18 1.02
N ASP A 602 -30.17 -3.12 -0.31
CA ASP A 602 -31.33 -3.62 -1.06
C ASP A 602 -31.44 -5.14 -0.99
N ALA A 603 -30.31 -5.86 -1.06
CA ALA A 603 -30.28 -7.31 -0.89
C ALA A 603 -30.72 -7.73 0.52
N THR A 604 -30.30 -6.98 1.55
CA THR A 604 -30.73 -7.23 2.94
C THR A 604 -32.23 -7.00 3.11
N ILE A 605 -32.78 -5.93 2.54
CA ILE A 605 -34.25 -5.67 2.56
C ILE A 605 -35.00 -6.80 1.87
N ALA A 606 -34.51 -7.29 0.72
CA ALA A 606 -35.13 -8.38 -0.01
C ALA A 606 -35.16 -9.69 0.81
N LEU A 607 -34.08 -10.01 1.54
CA LEU A 607 -34.03 -11.19 2.40
C LEU A 607 -34.93 -11.06 3.63
N LEU A 608 -34.99 -9.88 4.26
CA LEU A 608 -35.84 -9.61 5.43
C LEU A 608 -37.35 -9.64 5.11
N ASN A 609 -37.75 -9.72 3.84
CA ASN A 609 -39.15 -9.97 3.48
C ASN A 609 -39.57 -11.42 3.76
N ASN A 610 -38.62 -12.36 3.75
CA ASN A 610 -38.89 -13.80 3.80
C ASN A 610 -38.14 -14.54 4.92
N LYS A 611 -37.22 -13.89 5.64
CA LYS A 611 -36.39 -14.48 6.70
C LYS A 611 -36.35 -13.57 7.93
N GLU A 612 -36.18 -14.18 9.10
CA GLU A 612 -36.02 -13.42 10.33
C GLU A 612 -34.63 -12.72 10.39
N PRO A 613 -34.52 -11.56 11.05
CA PRO A 613 -33.25 -10.83 11.22
C PRO A 613 -32.04 -11.68 11.60
N LEU A 614 -32.20 -12.60 12.56
CA LEU A 614 -31.12 -13.46 13.04
C LEU A 614 -30.72 -14.54 12.02
N GLU A 615 -31.67 -15.04 11.21
CA GLU A 615 -31.38 -15.99 10.15
C GLU A 615 -30.54 -15.35 9.04
N VAL A 616 -30.84 -14.09 8.68
CA VAL A 616 -30.03 -13.34 7.71
C VAL A 616 -28.59 -13.17 8.20
N VAL A 617 -28.40 -12.88 9.49
CA VAL A 617 -27.07 -12.76 10.10
C VAL A 617 -26.34 -14.10 10.07
N ASN A 618 -26.95 -15.18 10.55
CA ASN A 618 -26.30 -16.47 10.74
C ASN A 618 -26.07 -17.23 9.43
N GLU A 619 -26.95 -17.10 8.42
CA GLU A 619 -26.84 -17.85 7.17
C GLU A 619 -26.05 -17.12 6.07
N TYR A 620 -25.99 -15.78 6.10
CA TYR A 620 -25.35 -15.00 5.03
C TYR A 620 -24.18 -14.15 5.53
N ILE A 621 -24.37 -13.39 6.60
CA ILE A 621 -23.36 -12.41 7.05
C ILE A 621 -22.18 -13.10 7.73
N VAL A 622 -22.44 -13.91 8.76
CA VAL A 622 -21.38 -14.60 9.51
C VAL A 622 -20.56 -15.53 8.61
N PRO A 623 -21.16 -16.38 7.74
CA PRO A 623 -20.38 -17.23 6.84
C PRO A 623 -19.55 -16.44 5.82
N ALA A 624 -20.04 -15.28 5.34
CA ALA A 624 -19.27 -14.44 4.43
C ALA A 624 -18.06 -13.83 5.11
N LEU A 625 -18.22 -13.31 6.34
CA LEU A 625 -17.11 -12.78 7.12
C LEU A 625 -16.09 -13.85 7.50
N ASP A 626 -16.55 -15.05 7.90
CA ASP A 626 -15.64 -16.16 8.23
C ASP A 626 -14.81 -16.62 7.01
N LEU A 627 -15.40 -16.60 5.81
CA LEU A 627 -14.64 -16.87 4.58
C LEU A 627 -13.61 -15.77 4.30
N MET A 628 -13.97 -14.49 4.46
CA MET A 628 -13.02 -13.38 4.31
C MET A 628 -11.89 -13.46 5.34
N GLY A 629 -12.21 -13.80 6.59
CA GLY A 629 -11.23 -14.01 7.65
C GLY A 629 -10.23 -15.10 7.30
N LYS A 630 -10.71 -16.27 6.85
CA LYS A 630 -9.85 -17.37 6.37
C LYS A 630 -8.98 -16.99 5.19
N LYS A 631 -9.53 -16.22 4.23
CA LYS A 631 -8.76 -15.72 3.08
C LYS A 631 -7.68 -14.73 3.50
N TYR A 632 -7.93 -13.91 4.53
CA TYR A 632 -6.95 -12.98 5.07
C TYR A 632 -5.80 -13.74 5.76
N GLU A 633 -6.12 -14.73 6.61
CA GLU A 633 -5.12 -15.59 7.25
C GLU A 633 -4.31 -16.41 6.24
N GLY A 634 -4.95 -16.85 5.15
CA GLY A 634 -4.29 -17.55 4.04
C GLY A 634 -3.49 -16.64 3.11
N GLY A 635 -3.53 -15.32 3.29
CA GLY A 635 -2.87 -14.33 2.43
C GLY A 635 -3.47 -14.20 1.02
N GLU A 636 -4.69 -14.72 0.80
CA GLU A 636 -5.44 -14.57 -0.46
C GLU A 636 -6.03 -13.17 -0.62
N ILE A 637 -6.43 -12.54 0.49
CA ILE A 637 -6.89 -11.14 0.55
C ILE A 637 -6.09 -10.39 1.61
N PHE A 638 -6.11 -9.06 1.55
CA PHE A 638 -5.39 -8.21 2.50
C PHE A 638 -6.35 -7.35 3.33
N LEU A 639 -5.79 -6.63 4.29
CA LEU A 639 -6.54 -5.78 5.22
C LEU A 639 -7.59 -4.86 4.55
N PRO A 640 -7.30 -4.14 3.43
CA PRO A 640 -8.32 -3.30 2.79
C PRO A 640 -9.58 -4.07 2.38
N GLN A 641 -9.43 -5.25 1.76
CA GLN A 641 -10.58 -6.05 1.34
C GLN A 641 -11.40 -6.52 2.53
N LEU A 642 -10.74 -6.92 3.63
CA LEU A 642 -11.39 -7.34 4.87
C LEU A 642 -12.21 -6.20 5.50
N ILE A 643 -11.62 -5.00 5.62
CA ILE A 643 -12.31 -3.81 6.15
C ILE A 643 -13.50 -3.41 5.28
N GLN A 644 -13.32 -3.41 3.96
CA GLN A 644 -14.38 -3.07 3.02
C GLN A 644 -15.58 -4.04 3.11
N SER A 645 -15.34 -5.34 3.28
CA SER A 645 -16.39 -6.32 3.55
C SER A 645 -17.09 -6.07 4.88
N ALA A 646 -16.33 -5.75 5.95
CA ALA A 646 -16.90 -5.40 7.25
C ALA A 646 -17.78 -4.13 7.19
N GLU A 647 -17.37 -3.11 6.44
CA GLU A 647 -18.18 -1.91 6.21
C GLU A 647 -19.43 -2.18 5.37
N THR A 648 -19.34 -3.09 4.39
CA THR A 648 -20.49 -3.58 3.63
C THR A 648 -21.50 -4.25 4.54
N VAL A 649 -21.03 -5.10 5.47
CA VAL A 649 -21.86 -5.74 6.50
C VAL A 649 -22.49 -4.71 7.45
N LYS A 650 -21.78 -3.64 7.82
CA LYS A 650 -22.33 -2.56 8.65
C LYS A 650 -23.58 -1.93 8.02
N LYS A 651 -23.62 -1.78 6.69
CA LYS A 651 -24.81 -1.31 5.97
C LYS A 651 -25.97 -2.29 6.04
N SER A 652 -25.71 -3.59 5.98
CA SER A 652 -26.73 -4.62 6.22
C SER A 652 -27.26 -4.56 7.66
N PHE A 653 -26.39 -4.42 8.66
CA PHE A 653 -26.80 -4.30 10.06
C PHE A 653 -27.60 -3.02 10.36
N GLU A 654 -27.32 -1.89 9.71
CA GLU A 654 -28.15 -0.67 9.80
C GLU A 654 -29.62 -0.96 9.43
N VAL A 655 -29.85 -1.75 8.37
CA VAL A 655 -31.19 -2.17 7.94
C VAL A 655 -31.81 -3.15 8.95
N ILE A 656 -31.05 -4.17 9.35
CA ILE A 656 -31.50 -5.20 10.28
C ILE A 656 -31.93 -4.57 11.62
N LYS A 657 -31.10 -3.68 12.18
CA LYS A 657 -31.41 -2.95 13.44
C LYS A 657 -32.68 -2.12 13.33
N LYS A 658 -32.92 -1.48 12.17
CA LYS A 658 -34.14 -0.71 11.93
C LYS A 658 -35.38 -1.61 11.96
N LYS A 659 -35.33 -2.77 11.29
CA LYS A 659 -36.44 -3.73 11.25
C LYS A 659 -36.73 -4.36 12.61
N VAL A 660 -35.70 -4.66 13.39
CA VAL A 660 -35.83 -5.25 14.74
C VAL A 660 -36.49 -4.26 15.70
N LYS A 661 -36.06 -2.98 15.68
CA LYS A 661 -36.70 -1.91 16.49
C LYS A 661 -38.19 -1.71 16.16
N GLU A 662 -38.61 -2.04 14.95
CA GLU A 662 -40.02 -1.97 14.54
C GLU A 662 -40.84 -3.18 15.04
N ASN A 663 -40.19 -4.32 15.35
CA ASN A 663 -40.84 -5.60 15.66
C ASN A 663 -40.65 -6.09 17.11
N SER A 664 -39.63 -5.65 17.85
CA SER A 664 -39.36 -6.07 19.25
C SER A 664 -38.30 -5.19 19.95
N ASP A 665 -38.35 -5.11 21.29
CA ASP A 665 -37.32 -4.47 22.14
C ASP A 665 -36.08 -5.36 22.43
N LEU A 666 -35.96 -6.53 21.79
CA LEU A 666 -34.83 -7.45 22.00
C LEU A 666 -33.57 -6.94 21.30
N PRO A 667 -32.46 -6.68 22.02
CA PRO A 667 -31.20 -6.32 21.39
C PRO A 667 -30.57 -7.54 20.70
N ILE A 668 -30.35 -7.47 19.39
CA ILE A 668 -29.39 -8.34 18.70
C ILE A 668 -27.99 -7.84 19.08
N CYS A 669 -27.44 -8.35 20.18
CA CYS A 669 -26.09 -8.05 20.63
C CYS A 669 -25.44 -9.33 21.15
N ASN A 670 -24.37 -9.76 20.49
CA ASN A 670 -23.62 -10.97 20.84
C ASN A 670 -22.77 -10.81 22.12
N GLY A 671 -22.79 -9.63 22.74
CA GLY A 671 -22.01 -9.30 23.94
C GLY A 671 -21.43 -7.89 23.89
N LYS A 672 -21.12 -7.34 25.07
CA LYS A 672 -20.44 -6.04 25.21
C LYS A 672 -18.96 -6.24 25.48
N ILE A 673 -18.12 -5.57 24.69
CA ILE A 673 -16.65 -5.66 24.77
C ILE A 673 -16.07 -4.26 24.93
N ILE A 674 -15.13 -4.07 25.86
CA ILE A 674 -14.33 -2.83 25.91
C ILE A 674 -13.09 -3.00 25.06
N LEU A 675 -12.75 -1.97 24.27
CA LEU A 675 -11.46 -1.86 23.61
C LEU A 675 -10.75 -0.56 24.03
N ALA A 676 -9.46 -0.66 24.35
CA ALA A 676 -8.64 0.50 24.71
C ALA A 676 -7.18 0.31 24.31
N THR A 677 -6.48 1.40 23.96
CA THR A 677 -5.02 1.40 24.02
C THR A 677 -4.60 1.82 25.43
N VAL A 678 -3.55 1.18 25.94
CA VAL A 678 -3.11 1.41 27.32
C VAL A 678 -2.47 2.78 27.47
N LYS A 679 -2.36 3.26 28.72
CA LYS A 679 -1.72 4.53 29.02
C LYS A 679 -0.31 4.60 28.43
N GLY A 680 -0.02 5.72 27.81
CA GLY A 680 1.22 5.97 27.08
C GLY A 680 1.20 5.55 25.63
N ASP A 681 0.21 4.76 25.21
CA ASP A 681 0.09 4.34 23.81
C ASP A 681 -0.96 5.15 23.09
N ILE A 682 -0.53 5.92 22.10
CA ILE A 682 -1.40 6.75 21.27
C ILE A 682 -1.73 6.10 19.93
N HIS A 683 -1.23 4.89 19.67
CA HIS A 683 -1.46 4.17 18.42
C HIS A 683 -2.70 3.29 18.54
N ASP A 684 -3.74 3.61 17.77
CA ASP A 684 -5.04 2.95 17.88
C ASP A 684 -5.50 2.25 16.60
N ILE A 685 -4.62 2.13 15.60
CA ILE A 685 -4.92 1.48 14.32
C ILE A 685 -5.42 0.04 14.54
N GLY A 686 -4.63 -0.80 15.22
CA GLY A 686 -5.00 -2.20 15.49
C GLY A 686 -6.31 -2.31 16.26
N LYS A 687 -6.48 -1.49 17.30
CA LYS A 687 -7.73 -1.42 18.09
C LYS A 687 -8.94 -1.06 17.23
N ASN A 688 -8.80 -0.09 16.33
CA ASN A 688 -9.89 0.35 15.45
C ASN A 688 -10.27 -0.72 14.42
N ILE A 689 -9.30 -1.48 13.92
CA ILE A 689 -9.56 -2.65 13.07
C ILE A 689 -10.35 -3.71 13.83
N VAL A 690 -9.90 -4.07 15.04
CA VAL A 690 -10.60 -5.03 15.91
C VAL A 690 -12.02 -4.55 16.21
N LYS A 691 -12.21 -3.25 16.48
CA LYS A 691 -13.54 -2.65 16.64
C LYS A 691 -14.43 -2.86 15.43
N VAL A 692 -13.95 -2.51 14.23
CA VAL A 692 -14.72 -2.64 12.99
C VAL A 692 -15.12 -4.10 12.76
N LEU A 693 -14.20 -5.04 12.98
CA LEU A 693 -14.50 -6.48 12.86
C LEU A 693 -15.51 -6.94 13.90
N LEU A 694 -15.28 -6.70 15.20
CA LEU A 694 -16.22 -7.09 16.25
C LEU A 694 -17.62 -6.49 16.03
N GLU A 695 -17.72 -5.22 15.63
CA GLU A 695 -19.00 -4.59 15.26
C GLU A 695 -19.67 -5.31 14.06
N SER A 696 -18.87 -5.73 13.06
CA SER A 696 -19.37 -6.47 11.89
C SER A 696 -19.85 -7.89 12.23
N TYR A 697 -19.37 -8.47 13.33
CA TYR A 697 -19.82 -9.74 13.88
C TYR A 697 -20.97 -9.60 14.90
N GLY A 698 -21.52 -8.38 15.07
CA GLY A 698 -22.69 -8.13 15.91
C GLY A 698 -22.39 -7.92 17.41
N PHE A 699 -21.13 -7.72 17.79
CA PHE A 699 -20.76 -7.33 19.16
C PHE A 699 -20.94 -5.82 19.37
N GLU A 700 -21.28 -5.41 20.59
CA GLU A 700 -21.29 -4.00 20.99
C GLU A 700 -19.93 -3.62 21.57
N VAL A 701 -19.21 -2.77 20.85
CA VAL A 701 -17.85 -2.35 21.24
C VAL A 701 -17.89 -0.99 21.93
N MET A 702 -17.54 -0.97 23.21
CA MET A 702 -17.26 0.23 23.97
C MET A 702 -15.79 0.61 23.78
N ASP A 703 -15.57 1.51 22.83
CA ASP A 703 -14.24 2.03 22.52
C ASP A 703 -13.87 3.18 23.46
N LEU A 704 -12.97 2.92 24.42
CA LEU A 704 -12.48 3.93 25.36
C LEU A 704 -11.42 4.85 24.74
N GLY A 705 -11.05 4.61 23.49
CA GLY A 705 -10.08 5.40 22.76
C GLY A 705 -8.65 5.00 23.05
N LYS A 706 -7.77 6.01 23.07
CA LYS A 706 -6.33 5.83 23.17
C LYS A 706 -5.73 6.52 24.39
N ASN A 707 -4.54 6.07 24.81
CA ASN A 707 -3.83 6.57 25.98
C ASN A 707 -4.71 6.50 27.25
N VAL A 708 -5.40 5.37 27.44
CA VAL A 708 -6.42 5.25 28.47
C VAL A 708 -5.79 4.79 29.78
N SER A 709 -6.04 5.54 30.85
CA SER A 709 -5.58 5.17 32.21
C SER A 709 -6.29 3.90 32.71
N LYS A 710 -5.58 3.08 33.48
CA LYS A 710 -6.11 1.85 34.07
C LYS A 710 -7.36 2.08 34.93
N GLU A 711 -7.45 3.21 35.62
CA GLU A 711 -8.61 3.57 36.47
C GLU A 711 -9.89 3.70 35.65
N VAL A 712 -9.81 4.31 34.46
CA VAL A 712 -10.93 4.46 33.53
C VAL A 712 -11.36 3.10 32.95
N ILE A 713 -10.40 2.28 32.53
CA ILE A 713 -10.67 0.95 31.97
C ILE A 713 -11.42 0.08 33.00
N ILE A 714 -10.89 0.02 34.22
CA ILE A 714 -11.47 -0.79 35.30
C ILE A 714 -12.83 -0.22 35.73
N GLY A 715 -12.95 1.10 35.85
CA GLY A 715 -14.19 1.78 36.23
C GLY A 715 -15.33 1.49 35.26
N GLU A 716 -15.09 1.63 33.95
CA GLU A 716 -16.10 1.35 32.93
C GLU A 716 -16.39 -0.16 32.80
N ALA A 717 -15.38 -1.03 33.01
CA ALA A 717 -15.60 -2.48 33.00
C ALA A 717 -16.54 -2.94 34.12
N ILE A 718 -16.37 -2.41 35.34
CA ILE A 718 -17.23 -2.72 36.49
C ILE A 718 -18.63 -2.12 36.29
N LYS A 719 -18.70 -0.84 35.91
CA LYS A 719 -19.96 -0.11 35.73
C LYS A 719 -20.88 -0.73 34.68
N ASN A 720 -20.32 -1.28 33.61
CA ASN A 720 -21.08 -1.86 32.50
C ASN A 720 -21.12 -3.40 32.53
N ASN A 721 -20.62 -4.05 33.59
CA ASN A 721 -20.57 -5.50 33.75
C ASN A 721 -19.95 -6.23 32.54
N ILE A 722 -18.78 -5.76 32.11
CA ILE A 722 -18.09 -6.25 30.91
C ILE A 722 -17.40 -7.58 31.20
N LYS A 723 -17.53 -8.55 30.28
CA LYS A 723 -16.92 -9.89 30.38
C LYS A 723 -15.58 -10.01 29.65
N LEU A 724 -15.36 -9.19 28.62
CA LEU A 724 -14.15 -9.22 27.79
C LEU A 724 -13.62 -7.79 27.57
N ILE A 725 -12.33 -7.60 27.82
CA ILE A 725 -11.59 -6.38 27.51
C ILE A 725 -10.47 -6.70 26.53
N GLY A 726 -10.37 -5.94 25.44
CA GLY A 726 -9.23 -5.94 24.54
C GLY A 726 -8.31 -4.76 24.82
N LEU A 727 -7.04 -5.05 25.09
CA LEU A 727 -5.99 -4.03 25.29
C LEU A 727 -4.99 -4.06 24.15
N SER A 728 -4.61 -2.88 23.64
CA SER A 728 -3.62 -2.74 22.57
C SER A 728 -2.40 -1.92 22.99
N ALA A 729 -1.21 -2.35 22.55
CA ALA A 729 0.04 -1.60 22.65
C ALA A 729 0.92 -1.81 21.40
N LEU A 730 1.49 -0.72 20.87
CA LEU A 730 2.39 -0.71 19.71
C LEU A 730 3.85 -0.52 20.11
N MET A 731 4.15 0.16 21.23
CA MET A 731 5.53 0.42 21.65
C MET A 731 5.95 -0.53 22.77
N THR A 732 7.21 -1.01 22.75
CA THR A 732 7.75 -1.81 23.87
C THR A 732 7.68 -1.03 25.19
N THR A 733 7.76 0.30 25.09
CA THR A 733 7.66 1.25 26.19
C THR A 733 6.30 1.20 26.91
N THR A 734 5.21 0.80 26.24
CA THR A 734 3.83 0.84 26.76
C THR A 734 3.35 -0.51 27.30
N VAL A 735 4.08 -1.60 27.04
CA VAL A 735 3.76 -2.96 27.54
C VAL A 735 3.66 -2.99 29.07
N LYS A 736 4.49 -2.21 29.77
CA LYS A 736 4.44 -2.14 31.23
C LYS A 736 3.11 -1.59 31.76
N SER A 737 2.55 -0.59 31.08
CA SER A 737 1.23 -0.05 31.43
C SER A 737 0.12 -1.07 31.20
N MET A 738 0.28 -1.95 30.22
CA MET A 738 -0.66 -3.06 29.98
C MET A 738 -0.64 -4.06 31.12
N GLU A 739 0.55 -4.48 31.56
CA GLU A 739 0.72 -5.38 32.72
C GLU A 739 0.05 -4.80 33.99
N ASP A 740 0.29 -3.53 34.28
CA ASP A 740 -0.27 -2.88 35.47
C ASP A 740 -1.81 -2.79 35.40
N THR A 741 -2.36 -2.59 34.19
CA THR A 741 -3.82 -2.59 33.96
C THR A 741 -4.43 -3.96 34.20
N ILE A 742 -3.82 -5.02 33.69
CA ILE A 742 -4.31 -6.40 33.82
C ILE A 742 -4.30 -6.84 35.30
N LYS A 743 -3.24 -6.52 36.04
CA LYS A 743 -3.15 -6.84 37.47
C LYS A 743 -4.25 -6.19 38.29
N ASP A 744 -4.48 -4.90 38.09
CA ASP A 744 -5.52 -4.19 38.82
C ASP A 744 -6.91 -4.68 38.39
N LEU A 745 -7.13 -4.94 37.10
CA LEU A 745 -8.39 -5.52 36.63
C LEU A 745 -8.69 -6.87 37.29
N LYS A 746 -7.72 -7.80 37.33
CA LYS A 746 -7.90 -9.10 38.00
C LYS A 746 -8.20 -8.97 39.49
N ARG A 747 -7.77 -7.88 40.13
CA ARG A 747 -8.06 -7.60 41.54
C ARG A 747 -9.49 -7.07 41.75
N PHE A 748 -10.00 -6.22 40.85
CA PHE A 748 -11.29 -5.54 41.03
C PHE A 748 -12.46 -6.16 40.25
N ASN A 749 -12.18 -6.91 39.18
CA ASN A 749 -13.18 -7.63 38.37
C ASN A 749 -12.60 -8.99 37.88
N PRO A 750 -12.44 -9.98 38.77
CA PRO A 750 -11.74 -11.24 38.48
C PRO A 750 -12.44 -12.12 37.43
N ASN A 751 -13.74 -11.90 37.17
CA ASN A 751 -14.51 -12.66 36.19
C ASN A 751 -14.38 -12.09 34.77
N CYS A 752 -13.76 -10.92 34.60
CA CYS A 752 -13.50 -10.34 33.29
C CYS A 752 -12.24 -10.94 32.67
N LYS A 753 -12.36 -11.43 31.44
CA LYS A 753 -11.24 -11.91 30.64
C LYS A 753 -10.56 -10.77 29.91
N VAL A 754 -9.24 -10.88 29.72
CA VAL A 754 -8.46 -9.91 28.95
C VAL A 754 -7.80 -10.57 27.75
N MET A 755 -8.10 -10.05 26.57
CA MET A 755 -7.31 -10.30 25.37
C MET A 755 -6.34 -9.15 25.11
N VAL A 756 -5.13 -9.45 24.68
CA VAL A 756 -4.11 -8.44 24.34
C VAL A 756 -3.59 -8.62 22.93
N GLY A 757 -3.17 -7.51 22.30
CA GLY A 757 -2.54 -7.51 20.99
C GLY A 757 -1.76 -6.24 20.69
N GLY A 758 -1.15 -6.19 19.51
CA GLY A 758 -0.37 -5.07 19.00
C GLY A 758 1.06 -5.47 18.60
N ALA A 759 1.76 -4.60 17.86
CA ALA A 759 2.95 -4.96 17.07
C ALA A 759 4.13 -5.50 17.89
N VAL A 760 4.18 -5.18 19.18
CA VAL A 760 5.25 -5.63 20.11
C VAL A 760 4.83 -6.82 20.98
N LEU A 761 3.57 -7.27 20.86
CA LEU A 761 3.06 -8.40 21.62
C LEU A 761 3.27 -9.70 20.83
N ASN A 762 3.49 -10.77 21.57
CA ASN A 762 3.41 -12.15 21.09
C ASN A 762 2.82 -13.02 22.21
N LYS A 763 2.67 -14.32 21.97
CA LYS A 763 2.09 -15.25 22.95
C LYS A 763 2.87 -15.27 24.28
N GLU A 764 4.20 -15.26 24.23
CA GLU A 764 5.07 -15.24 25.41
C GLU A 764 4.87 -13.97 26.24
N TYR A 765 4.79 -12.80 25.57
CA TYR A 765 4.55 -11.51 26.23
C TYR A 765 3.17 -11.46 26.90
N ALA A 766 2.13 -11.94 26.21
CA ALA A 766 0.78 -11.97 26.74
C ALA A 766 0.69 -12.82 28.02
N ASP A 767 1.31 -14.00 28.03
CA ASP A 767 1.36 -14.89 29.19
C ASP A 767 2.12 -14.24 30.35
N MET A 768 3.23 -13.55 30.06
CA MET A 768 4.04 -12.85 31.06
C MET A 768 3.28 -11.71 31.76
N ILE A 769 2.48 -10.94 31.02
CA ILE A 769 1.67 -9.85 31.58
C ILE A 769 0.34 -10.33 32.16
N TYR A 770 0.18 -11.65 32.28
CA TYR A 770 -1.00 -12.31 32.84
C TYR A 770 -2.28 -12.08 32.03
N ALA A 771 -2.20 -11.84 30.72
CA ALA A 771 -3.38 -11.81 29.87
C ALA A 771 -4.04 -13.21 29.82
N ASP A 772 -5.36 -13.26 29.60
CA ASP A 772 -6.05 -14.54 29.40
C ASP A 772 -5.85 -15.04 27.96
N TYR A 773 -5.84 -14.12 26.99
CA TYR A 773 -5.69 -14.44 25.58
C TYR A 773 -4.69 -13.51 24.89
N TYR A 774 -3.96 -14.06 23.92
CA TYR A 774 -3.20 -13.31 22.93
C TYR A 774 -3.96 -13.37 21.61
N ALA A 775 -4.26 -12.22 21.03
CA ALA A 775 -4.79 -12.13 19.68
C ALA A 775 -3.66 -11.67 18.76
N LYS A 776 -3.17 -12.58 17.90
CA LYS A 776 -2.11 -12.29 16.92
C LYS A 776 -2.58 -11.31 15.85
N ASP A 777 -3.86 -11.35 15.53
CA ASP A 777 -4.52 -10.53 14.52
C ASP A 777 -5.96 -10.20 14.92
N ALA A 778 -6.63 -9.44 14.05
CA ALA A 778 -7.96 -8.97 14.32
C ALA A 778 -9.05 -10.05 14.19
N ASN A 779 -8.81 -11.13 13.42
CA ASN A 779 -9.74 -12.26 13.33
C ASN A 779 -9.69 -13.12 14.59
N GLU A 780 -8.49 -13.39 15.12
CA GLU A 780 -8.35 -14.14 16.37
C GLU A 780 -9.05 -13.42 17.53
N SER A 781 -9.09 -12.08 17.51
CA SER A 781 -9.89 -11.29 18.47
C SER A 781 -11.40 -11.60 18.38
N VAL A 782 -11.92 -11.86 17.19
CA VAL A 782 -13.32 -12.27 16.97
C VAL A 782 -13.56 -13.69 17.46
N GLU A 783 -12.64 -14.62 17.19
CA GLU A 783 -12.75 -16.02 17.65
C GLU A 783 -12.72 -16.11 19.18
N ILE A 784 -11.84 -15.35 19.85
CA ILE A 784 -11.81 -15.22 21.31
C ILE A 784 -13.14 -14.65 21.84
N ALA A 785 -13.70 -13.63 21.18
CA ALA A 785 -15.00 -13.08 21.57
C ALA A 785 -16.13 -14.11 21.41
N LYS A 786 -16.15 -14.85 20.29
CA LYS A 786 -17.11 -15.94 20.07
C LYS A 786 -16.98 -17.01 21.16
N GLU A 787 -15.77 -17.44 21.51
CA GLU A 787 -15.53 -18.41 22.60
C GLU A 787 -16.16 -17.95 23.92
N ILE A 788 -15.86 -16.72 24.34
CA ILE A 788 -16.30 -16.18 25.63
C ILE A 788 -17.82 -15.96 25.70
N PHE A 789 -18.46 -15.56 24.60
CA PHE A 789 -19.89 -15.24 24.59
C PHE A 789 -20.77 -16.41 24.12
N ASN A 790 -20.25 -17.39 23.37
CA ASN A 790 -20.99 -18.61 23.01
C ASN A 790 -21.06 -19.63 24.16
N GLU A 791 -20.14 -19.61 25.12
CA GLU A 791 -20.25 -20.44 26.34
C GLU A 791 -21.45 -20.05 27.25
N TYR A 792 -22.22 -19.01 26.91
CA TYR A 792 -23.33 -18.50 27.71
C TYR A 792 -24.70 -18.42 26.98
N ASN A 793 -24.83 -18.96 25.77
CA ASN A 793 -26.11 -19.07 25.05
C ASN A 793 -26.73 -20.47 25.14
#